data_AF-A0A7V9IZE8-F1
#
_entry.id   AF-A0A7V9IZE8-F1
#
_cell.length_a   1.000
_cell.length_b   1.000
_cell.length_c   1.000
_cell.angle_alpha   90.00
_cell.angle_beta   90.00
_cell.angle_gamma   90.00
#
_symmetry.space_group_name_H-M   'P 1'
#
loop_
_entity.id
_entity.type
_entity.pdbx_description
1 polymer ?
#
loop_
_entity_poly.entity_id
_entity_poly.type
_entity_poly.pdbx_seq_one_letter_code
_entity_poly.pdbx_strand_id
1 'polypeptide(L)'
;MSGEPRARLDGPPEQEQARRGTEGQRRALLVANFDYQDPKLKRLRSPAQDAEELARVLADPAIGAFEAEILLNETESTVSRQVARFFAGAKLNDLLLLHFACHGVKDDDGNLYFAASDTEVASLDPTAVSAEFVNRQMARSRSRRIVLLLDCCYSGAFATKMLARGDDKVHLGERFGGRGRIVLTASNAMEYAWEGDELSGAGRPSVFTTALVNGLATGAADRDGDGVVSVEELYDYVYDRVQEATPNQTPGKWAFDVEGELAIARSTVVRRPSPGEVPPAPQQKPAVPEGDGAGGGVRDADRAGVRDADRAGVLEADRAGVRVPEGGAPEVVPAPRRFRLPLGAVAACVLALAGVAAFMAVRPGAAISSRKILFTTAAGGSFDIYAVSAEGTGAEPLTMTEGDKEFDPAWSPDGSQIAFVMAPAGSQAGDVYVMEADGSDPRPLTDTPEAERRPAWSPDGSQIAFVRSAEPKSPGDIYVMGAEGGEAQAVTETPEGEDGASWSPDGARLAFGRSNQGSSGDIYVISPDGSGENQLTTTPETERLPAWSPDGASIAFIQASDATSAGDVFVMKPNGAGTQRLTSSPEAEDRPAWSPEGDHLAFRRAANLSSHSDIWVMAPSGANPQQVTTTTTAEYQVAW
;
A
#
# COMPACT_ATOMS: atom_id res chain seq x y z
N MET A 1 15.69 67.97 -31.40
CA MET A 1 14.62 68.48 -30.52
C MET A 1 13.42 67.57 -30.70
N SER A 2 13.29 66.63 -29.77
CA SER A 2 12.08 66.41 -28.95
C SER A 2 10.91 65.76 -29.71
N GLY A 3 10.92 64.43 -29.75
CA GLY A 3 9.71 63.65 -30.02
C GLY A 3 8.91 63.52 -28.72
N GLU A 4 7.71 64.10 -28.70
CA GLU A 4 6.72 63.91 -27.64
C GLU A 4 6.08 62.51 -27.74
N PRO A 5 5.74 61.87 -26.60
CA PRO A 5 5.06 60.59 -26.60
C PRO A 5 3.55 60.77 -26.77
N ARG A 6 2.94 59.99 -27.67
CA ARG A 6 1.48 59.86 -27.79
C ARG A 6 0.92 59.13 -26.57
N ALA A 7 0.01 59.80 -25.87
CA ALA A 7 -0.83 59.23 -24.81
C ALA A 7 -1.65 58.03 -25.36
N ARG A 8 -1.61 56.91 -24.64
CA ARG A 8 -2.61 55.83 -24.78
C ARG A 8 -3.81 56.20 -23.92
N LEU A 9 -4.96 56.29 -24.55
CA LEU A 9 -6.25 56.50 -23.91
C LEU A 9 -6.65 55.25 -23.11
N ASP A 10 -7.11 55.50 -21.89
CA ASP A 10 -7.72 54.54 -20.97
C ASP A 10 -8.89 53.78 -21.64
N GLY A 11 -8.86 52.46 -21.58
CA GLY A 11 -10.00 51.60 -21.86
C GLY A 11 -10.99 51.60 -20.68
N PRO A 12 -12.29 51.33 -20.91
CA PRO A 12 -13.34 51.55 -19.92
C PRO A 12 -13.32 50.50 -18.79
N PRO A 13 -13.82 50.85 -17.58
CA PRO A 13 -13.82 49.98 -16.39
C PRO A 13 -14.81 48.81 -16.42
N GLU A 14 -15.54 48.61 -17.53
CA GLU A 14 -16.58 47.57 -17.65
C GLU A 14 -16.01 46.14 -17.79
N GLN A 15 -14.77 45.98 -18.27
CA GLN A 15 -14.16 44.64 -18.38
C GLN A 15 -13.64 44.09 -17.03
N GLU A 16 -13.36 44.95 -16.05
CA GLU A 16 -12.95 44.53 -14.71
C GLU A 16 -14.16 44.02 -13.89
N GLN A 17 -15.34 44.62 -14.09
CA GLN A 17 -16.58 44.21 -13.42
C GLN A 17 -17.20 42.95 -14.04
N ALA A 18 -17.05 42.73 -15.36
CA ALA A 18 -17.47 41.49 -16.01
C ALA A 18 -16.60 40.27 -15.62
N ARG A 19 -15.32 40.49 -15.27
CA ARG A 19 -14.41 39.42 -14.81
C ARG A 19 -14.67 38.95 -13.38
N ARG A 20 -15.28 39.78 -12.54
CA ARG A 20 -15.71 39.39 -11.17
C ARG A 20 -16.96 38.50 -11.13
N GLY A 21 -17.67 38.35 -12.25
CA GLY A 21 -18.91 37.55 -12.34
C GLY A 21 -18.71 36.04 -12.55
N THR A 22 -17.46 35.58 -12.77
CA THR A 22 -17.15 34.19 -13.15
C THR A 22 -16.46 33.37 -12.06
N GLU A 23 -15.90 34.00 -11.02
CA GLU A 23 -15.32 33.29 -9.86
C GLU A 23 -16.42 33.03 -8.81
N GLY A 24 -16.63 31.76 -8.46
CA GLY A 24 -17.57 31.40 -7.38
C GLY A 24 -17.08 31.86 -6.01
N GLN A 25 -17.98 31.90 -5.03
CA GLN A 25 -17.65 32.31 -3.67
C GLN A 25 -16.80 31.25 -2.97
N ARG A 26 -15.86 31.68 -2.11
CA ARG A 26 -15.13 30.79 -1.21
C ARG A 26 -15.84 30.81 0.14
N ARG A 27 -16.33 29.68 0.63
CA ARG A 27 -17.11 29.58 1.87
C ARG A 27 -16.50 28.51 2.76
N ALA A 28 -16.30 28.83 4.04
CA ALA A 28 -15.74 27.91 5.02
C ALA A 28 -16.69 27.74 6.20
N LEU A 29 -16.90 26.51 6.65
CA LEU A 29 -17.62 26.19 7.88
C LEU A 29 -16.67 25.39 8.79
N LEU A 30 -16.40 25.90 9.98
CA LEU A 30 -15.51 25.29 10.95
C LEU A 30 -16.32 24.86 12.16
N VAL A 31 -16.37 23.56 12.44
CA VAL A 31 -17.05 22.98 13.59
C VAL A 31 -15.99 22.60 14.61
N ALA A 32 -16.02 23.22 15.79
CA ALA A 32 -15.13 22.89 16.89
C ALA A 32 -15.92 22.61 18.17
N ASN A 33 -16.03 21.32 18.50
CA ASN A 33 -16.65 20.85 19.72
C ASN A 33 -15.59 20.29 20.64
N PHE A 34 -15.59 20.76 21.87
CA PHE A 34 -14.53 20.50 22.82
C PHE A 34 -15.03 20.38 24.25
N ASP A 35 -16.27 20.75 24.55
CA ASP A 35 -16.93 20.52 25.83
C ASP A 35 -18.18 19.64 25.61
N TYR A 36 -18.28 18.54 26.35
CA TYR A 36 -19.25 17.48 26.11
C TYR A 36 -20.07 17.19 27.35
N GLN A 37 -21.36 16.91 27.17
CA GLN A 37 -22.27 16.55 28.26
C GLN A 37 -22.05 15.12 28.77
N ASP A 38 -21.73 14.16 27.88
CA ASP A 38 -21.44 12.79 28.26
C ASP A 38 -20.03 12.69 28.88
N PRO A 39 -19.91 12.17 30.12
CA PRO A 39 -18.65 12.09 30.84
C PRO A 39 -17.60 11.17 30.17
N LYS A 40 -18.01 10.28 29.25
CA LYS A 40 -17.08 9.43 28.49
C LYS A 40 -16.27 10.23 27.47
N LEU A 41 -16.75 11.40 27.05
CA LEU A 41 -16.05 12.29 26.13
C LEU A 41 -15.29 13.35 26.93
N LYS A 42 -13.97 13.20 27.01
CA LYS A 42 -13.14 14.19 27.71
C LYS A 42 -13.13 15.52 26.99
N ARG A 43 -13.18 16.59 27.77
CA ARG A 43 -13.05 17.96 27.28
C ARG A 43 -11.72 18.17 26.54
N LEU A 44 -11.79 18.61 25.29
CA LEU A 44 -10.64 19.05 24.49
C LEU A 44 -10.27 20.49 24.85
N ARG A 45 -8.99 20.85 24.81
CA ARG A 45 -8.53 22.16 25.31
C ARG A 45 -8.25 23.20 24.23
N SER A 46 -7.85 22.80 23.03
CA SER A 46 -7.42 23.70 21.95
C SER A 46 -8.39 23.92 20.76
N PRO A 47 -9.42 23.07 20.48
CA PRO A 47 -10.18 23.20 19.23
C PRO A 47 -10.80 24.59 18.98
N ALA A 48 -11.20 25.30 20.04
CA ALA A 48 -11.72 26.67 19.91
C ALA A 48 -10.69 27.63 19.32
N GLN A 49 -9.49 27.67 19.91
CA GLN A 49 -8.41 28.54 19.46
C GLN A 49 -7.91 28.14 18.08
N ASP A 50 -7.75 26.83 17.84
CA ASP A 50 -7.28 26.29 16.57
C ASP A 50 -8.27 26.65 15.42
N ALA A 51 -9.58 26.56 15.67
CA ALA A 51 -10.61 26.96 14.72
C ALA A 51 -10.66 28.48 14.50
N GLU A 52 -10.49 29.30 15.54
CA GLU A 52 -10.42 30.75 15.41
C GLU A 52 -9.21 31.20 14.57
N GLU A 53 -8.05 30.58 14.79
CA GLU A 53 -6.83 30.87 14.01
C GLU A 53 -6.96 30.43 12.55
N LEU A 54 -7.49 29.24 12.30
CA LEU A 54 -7.75 28.76 10.94
C LEU A 54 -8.77 29.64 10.21
N ALA A 55 -9.88 30.00 10.87
CA ALA A 55 -10.88 30.90 10.30
C ALA A 55 -10.28 32.28 9.96
N ARG A 56 -9.41 32.82 10.82
CA ARG A 56 -8.72 34.09 10.56
C ARG A 56 -7.87 34.04 9.30
N VAL A 57 -7.10 32.96 9.11
CA VAL A 57 -6.23 32.80 7.93
C VAL A 57 -7.05 32.55 6.66
N LEU A 58 -8.09 31.72 6.74
CA LEU A 58 -8.99 31.48 5.62
C LEU A 58 -9.76 32.75 5.21
N ALA A 59 -10.18 33.58 6.16
CA ALA A 59 -10.93 34.81 5.89
C ALA A 59 -10.06 35.97 5.37
N ASP A 60 -8.74 35.91 5.55
CA ASP A 60 -7.84 36.97 5.08
C ASP A 60 -7.95 37.13 3.54
N PRO A 61 -8.34 38.31 3.02
CA PRO A 61 -8.48 38.54 1.59
C PRO A 61 -7.19 38.37 0.78
N ALA A 62 -6.03 38.48 1.43
CA ALA A 62 -4.72 38.28 0.79
C ALA A 62 -4.29 36.81 0.76
N ILE A 63 -4.93 35.93 1.55
CA ILE A 63 -4.56 34.52 1.69
C ILE A 63 -5.69 33.63 1.17
N GLY A 64 -6.74 33.39 1.96
CA GLY A 64 -7.81 32.45 1.61
C GLY A 64 -9.03 33.10 0.95
N ALA A 65 -9.36 34.34 1.33
CA ALA A 65 -10.56 35.07 0.90
C ALA A 65 -11.89 34.29 1.06
N PHE A 66 -11.99 33.44 2.10
CA PHE A 66 -13.21 32.71 2.45
C PHE A 66 -14.17 33.55 3.28
N GLU A 67 -15.47 33.38 3.06
CA GLU A 67 -16.49 33.68 4.06
C GLU A 67 -16.50 32.54 5.08
N ALA A 68 -15.84 32.72 6.23
CA ALA A 68 -15.67 31.70 7.26
C ALA A 68 -16.69 31.85 8.40
N GLU A 69 -17.45 30.79 8.67
CA GLU A 69 -18.37 30.64 9.81
C GLU A 69 -17.81 29.60 10.80
N ILE A 70 -17.91 29.87 12.10
CA ILE A 70 -17.43 28.96 13.17
C ILE A 70 -18.61 28.54 14.04
N LEU A 71 -18.72 27.24 14.32
CA LEU A 71 -19.64 26.65 15.31
C LEU A 71 -18.81 26.13 16.49
N LEU A 72 -19.04 26.68 17.68
CA LEU A 72 -18.31 26.32 18.90
C LEU A 72 -19.22 25.64 19.91
N ASN A 73 -18.90 24.40 20.31
CA ASN A 73 -19.69 23.61 21.28
C ASN A 73 -21.19 23.58 20.97
N GLU A 74 -21.53 23.39 19.70
CA GLU A 74 -22.92 23.34 19.24
C GLU A 74 -23.50 21.93 19.40
N THR A 75 -24.84 21.85 19.47
CA THR A 75 -25.57 20.58 19.51
C THR A 75 -25.55 19.87 18.16
N GLU A 76 -25.76 18.56 18.14
CA GLU A 76 -25.87 17.75 16.91
C GLU A 76 -26.83 18.43 15.94
N SER A 77 -27.99 18.83 16.48
CA SER A 77 -29.06 19.38 15.65
C SER A 77 -28.67 20.71 14.99
N THR A 78 -27.87 21.54 15.68
CA THR A 78 -27.37 22.80 15.10
C THR A 78 -26.31 22.52 14.05
N VAL A 79 -25.34 21.64 14.35
CA VAL A 79 -24.27 21.29 13.42
C VAL A 79 -24.84 20.67 12.15
N SER A 80 -25.71 19.66 12.27
CA SER A 80 -26.35 18.99 11.13
C SER A 80 -27.16 19.96 10.26
N ARG A 81 -27.93 20.88 10.86
CA ARG A 81 -28.66 21.91 10.11
C ARG A 81 -27.73 22.85 9.35
N GLN A 82 -26.63 23.28 9.98
CA GLN A 82 -25.69 24.21 9.35
C GLN A 82 -24.87 23.53 8.25
N VAL A 83 -24.43 22.28 8.45
CA VAL A 83 -23.78 21.48 7.39
C VAL A 83 -24.70 21.30 6.19
N ALA A 84 -25.97 20.95 6.41
CA ALA A 84 -26.96 20.82 5.33
C ALA A 84 -27.14 22.14 4.57
N ARG A 85 -27.29 23.27 5.29
CA ARG A 85 -27.42 24.60 4.67
C ARG A 85 -26.17 25.03 3.92
N PHE A 86 -25.00 24.72 4.47
CA PHE A 86 -23.71 25.04 3.88
C PHE A 86 -23.58 24.44 2.48
N PHE A 87 -23.82 23.14 2.35
CA PHE A 87 -23.75 22.43 1.07
C PHE A 87 -24.92 22.73 0.14
N ALA A 88 -26.16 22.83 0.65
CA ALA A 88 -27.34 23.10 -0.17
C ALA A 88 -27.37 24.53 -0.73
N GLY A 89 -26.78 25.50 -0.02
CA GLY A 89 -26.68 26.89 -0.44
C GLY A 89 -25.61 27.18 -1.49
N ALA A 90 -24.76 26.20 -1.82
CA ALA A 90 -23.62 26.39 -2.71
C ALA A 90 -24.02 26.48 -4.20
N LYS A 91 -23.29 27.29 -4.95
CA LYS A 91 -23.36 27.40 -6.42
C LYS A 91 -22.26 26.56 -7.07
N LEU A 92 -22.39 26.31 -8.37
CA LEU A 92 -21.53 25.39 -9.14
C LEU A 92 -20.03 25.71 -9.03
N ASN A 93 -19.65 26.99 -9.01
CA ASN A 93 -18.25 27.44 -9.02
C ASN A 93 -17.70 27.76 -7.63
N ASP A 94 -18.53 27.68 -6.58
CA ASP A 94 -18.11 28.01 -5.21
C ASP A 94 -17.06 27.00 -4.72
N LEU A 95 -16.06 27.45 -3.98
CA LEU A 95 -15.13 26.58 -3.27
C LEU A 95 -15.61 26.44 -1.82
N LEU A 96 -15.92 25.23 -1.40
CA LEU A 96 -16.41 24.93 -0.07
C LEU A 96 -15.31 24.28 0.76
N LEU A 97 -15.10 24.77 1.97
CA LEU A 97 -14.22 24.16 2.96
C LEU A 97 -15.02 23.83 4.23
N LEU A 98 -15.09 22.56 4.61
CA LEU A 98 -15.68 22.12 5.89
C LEU A 98 -14.56 21.60 6.78
N HIS A 99 -14.53 22.01 8.03
CA HIS A 99 -13.56 21.54 9.02
C HIS A 99 -14.27 21.00 10.26
N PHE A 100 -13.87 19.83 10.75
CA PHE A 100 -14.31 19.27 12.03
C PHE A 100 -13.11 19.11 12.97
N ALA A 101 -13.14 19.78 14.12
CA ALA A 101 -12.23 19.57 15.24
C ALA A 101 -13.04 19.14 16.48
N CYS A 102 -13.18 17.83 16.67
CA CYS A 102 -13.97 17.23 17.74
C CYS A 102 -13.53 15.78 17.98
N HIS A 103 -14.18 15.05 18.90
CA HIS A 103 -14.02 13.60 18.97
C HIS A 103 -14.67 12.93 17.75
N GLY A 104 -13.99 11.93 17.20
CA GLY A 104 -14.58 10.96 16.27
C GLY A 104 -14.91 9.70 17.05
N VAL A 105 -16.15 9.23 16.96
CA VAL A 105 -16.64 8.05 17.69
C VAL A 105 -17.20 7.06 16.68
N LYS A 106 -16.88 5.77 16.84
CA LYS A 106 -17.46 4.69 16.03
C LYS A 106 -18.56 3.98 16.82
N ASP A 107 -19.62 3.57 16.12
CA ASP A 107 -20.57 2.59 16.65
C ASP A 107 -20.02 1.16 16.51
N ASP A 108 -20.79 0.18 16.99
CA ASP A 108 -20.44 -1.24 16.94
C ASP A 108 -20.31 -1.78 15.49
N ASP A 109 -20.96 -1.12 14.53
CA ASP A 109 -20.91 -1.42 13.09
C ASP A 109 -19.76 -0.67 12.38
N GLY A 110 -18.93 0.07 13.12
CA GLY A 110 -17.80 0.83 12.61
C GLY A 110 -18.18 2.09 11.81
N ASN A 111 -19.41 2.57 11.91
CA ASN A 111 -19.83 3.87 11.37
C ASN A 111 -19.22 5.00 12.19
N LEU A 112 -18.59 5.97 11.51
CA LEU A 112 -17.98 7.13 12.14
C LEU A 112 -19.03 8.23 12.39
N TYR A 113 -18.95 8.84 13.57
CA TYR A 113 -19.72 10.00 13.99
C TYR A 113 -18.78 11.09 14.52
N PHE A 114 -19.11 12.34 14.21
CA PHE A 114 -18.46 13.52 14.77
C PHE A 114 -19.22 13.98 16.01
N ALA A 115 -18.56 13.98 17.16
CA ALA A 115 -19.18 14.30 18.43
C ALA A 115 -19.63 15.77 18.48
N ALA A 116 -20.89 15.95 18.87
CA ALA A 116 -21.50 17.21 19.24
C ALA A 116 -21.46 17.45 20.76
N SER A 117 -21.74 18.68 21.20
CA SER A 117 -21.72 19.01 22.64
C SER A 117 -22.71 18.17 23.46
N ASP A 118 -23.81 17.71 22.86
CA ASP A 118 -24.86 16.87 23.42
C ASP A 118 -24.77 15.39 23.02
N THR A 119 -23.62 14.95 22.47
CA THR A 119 -23.43 13.53 22.13
C THR A 119 -23.46 12.63 23.36
N GLU A 120 -24.27 11.58 23.26
CA GLU A 120 -24.32 10.44 24.18
C GLU A 120 -23.64 9.24 23.50
N VAL A 121 -22.54 8.73 24.08
CA VAL A 121 -21.75 7.63 23.47
C VAL A 121 -22.57 6.34 23.34
N ALA A 122 -23.55 6.15 24.22
CA ALA A 122 -24.47 5.02 24.14
C ALA A 122 -25.55 5.15 23.06
N SER A 123 -25.69 6.32 22.43
CA SER A 123 -26.77 6.63 21.49
C SER A 123 -26.28 7.64 20.43
N LEU A 124 -25.33 7.22 19.59
CA LEU A 124 -24.66 8.10 18.62
C LEU A 124 -25.59 8.61 17.52
N ASP A 125 -26.42 7.75 16.92
CA ASP A 125 -27.30 8.11 15.79
C ASP A 125 -28.13 9.39 15.97
N PRO A 126 -28.84 9.59 17.11
CA PRO A 126 -29.61 10.80 17.34
C PRO A 126 -28.84 11.96 17.99
N THR A 127 -27.60 11.75 18.44
CA THR A 127 -26.87 12.74 19.27
C THR A 127 -25.48 13.11 18.74
N ALA A 128 -25.02 12.50 17.66
CA ALA A 128 -23.76 12.81 17.00
C ALA A 128 -23.96 12.95 15.49
N VAL A 129 -23.10 13.73 14.83
CA VAL A 129 -23.23 14.00 13.40
C VAL A 129 -22.60 12.85 12.62
N SER A 130 -23.42 12.04 11.96
CA SER A 130 -22.94 10.91 11.15
C SER A 130 -22.03 11.36 10.00
N ALA A 131 -20.88 10.68 9.83
CA ALA A 131 -20.02 10.82 8.66
C ALA A 131 -20.78 10.56 7.35
N GLU A 132 -21.69 9.59 7.36
CA GLU A 132 -22.52 9.27 6.20
C GLU A 132 -23.46 10.43 5.84
N PHE A 133 -24.02 11.11 6.85
CA PHE A 133 -24.83 12.30 6.63
C PHE A 133 -24.02 13.41 5.95
N VAL A 134 -22.81 13.70 6.43
CA VAL A 134 -21.92 14.71 5.85
C VAL A 134 -21.55 14.36 4.42
N ASN A 135 -21.14 13.11 4.17
CA ASN A 135 -20.82 12.61 2.83
C ASN A 135 -22.04 12.78 1.87
N ARG A 136 -23.24 12.43 2.34
CA ARG A 136 -24.47 12.61 1.56
C ARG A 136 -24.75 14.09 1.24
N GLN A 137 -24.43 15.03 2.14
CA GLN A 137 -24.56 16.46 1.85
C GLN A 137 -23.52 16.93 0.82
N MET A 138 -22.27 16.46 0.94
CA MET A 138 -21.21 16.76 -0.03
C MET A 138 -21.58 16.26 -1.44
N ALA A 139 -22.01 15.02 -1.56
CA ALA A 139 -22.41 14.41 -2.83
C ALA A 139 -23.61 15.12 -3.49
N ARG A 140 -24.51 15.70 -2.69
CA ARG A 140 -25.68 16.46 -3.19
C ARG A 140 -25.38 17.93 -3.46
N SER A 141 -24.20 18.42 -3.09
CA SER A 141 -23.86 19.83 -3.31
C SER A 141 -23.75 20.13 -4.81
N ARG A 142 -24.19 21.33 -5.20
CA ARG A 142 -24.02 21.80 -6.58
C ARG A 142 -22.58 22.18 -6.88
N SER A 143 -21.83 22.62 -5.87
CA SER A 143 -20.39 22.82 -6.04
C SER A 143 -19.72 21.46 -6.16
N ARG A 144 -18.81 21.35 -7.12
CA ARG A 144 -17.89 20.22 -7.24
C ARG A 144 -16.49 20.58 -6.79
N ARG A 145 -16.32 21.62 -5.97
CA ARG A 145 -15.03 22.11 -5.46
C ARG A 145 -15.12 22.14 -3.94
N ILE A 146 -14.85 20.98 -3.33
CA ILE A 146 -15.08 20.78 -1.90
C ILE A 146 -13.81 20.26 -1.25
N VAL A 147 -13.41 20.88 -0.13
CA VAL A 147 -12.35 20.42 0.74
C VAL A 147 -12.95 20.11 2.11
N LEU A 148 -12.70 18.92 2.63
CA LEU A 148 -13.07 18.51 3.98
C LEU A 148 -11.81 18.28 4.80
N LEU A 149 -11.69 18.93 5.95
CA LEU A 149 -10.59 18.82 6.87
C LEU A 149 -11.09 18.15 8.17
N LEU A 150 -10.54 17.00 8.52
CA LEU A 150 -10.98 16.23 9.68
C LEU A 150 -9.86 16.13 10.72
N ASP A 151 -10.01 16.91 11.79
CA ASP A 151 -9.14 16.94 12.96
C ASP A 151 -9.81 16.20 14.13
N CYS A 152 -10.07 14.90 13.91
CA CYS A 152 -10.69 14.02 14.90
C CYS A 152 -10.08 12.61 14.83
N CYS A 153 -10.19 11.85 15.94
CA CYS A 153 -9.79 10.44 15.96
C CYS A 153 -10.59 9.63 14.93
N TYR A 154 -9.98 8.59 14.36
CA TYR A 154 -10.60 7.72 13.34
C TYR A 154 -11.08 8.42 12.07
N SER A 155 -10.62 9.64 11.82
CA SER A 155 -11.03 10.47 10.68
C SER A 155 -10.75 9.81 9.32
N GLY A 156 -9.75 8.93 9.21
CA GLY A 156 -9.51 8.13 8.00
C GLY A 156 -10.67 7.21 7.61
N ALA A 157 -11.51 6.78 8.56
CA ALA A 157 -12.68 5.94 8.26
C ALA A 157 -13.78 6.70 7.46
N PHE A 158 -13.76 8.03 7.48
CA PHE A 158 -14.69 8.87 6.71
C PHE A 158 -14.53 8.64 5.21
N ALA A 159 -13.29 8.69 4.72
CA ALA A 159 -12.99 8.65 3.30
C ALA A 159 -13.09 7.22 2.73
N THR A 160 -12.76 6.19 3.51
CA THR A 160 -12.97 4.78 3.13
C THR A 160 -14.42 4.50 2.76
N LYS A 161 -15.40 5.03 3.51
CA LYS A 161 -16.84 4.88 3.19
C LYS A 161 -17.31 5.79 2.04
N MET A 162 -16.55 6.82 1.69
CA MET A 162 -16.86 7.70 0.56
C MET A 162 -16.37 7.12 -0.78
N LEU A 163 -15.28 6.34 -0.76
CA LEU A 163 -14.78 5.58 -1.91
C LEU A 163 -15.75 4.47 -2.34
N ALA A 164 -16.44 3.85 -1.37
CA ALA A 164 -17.47 2.82 -1.61
C ALA A 164 -18.78 3.31 -2.31
N ARG A 165 -18.83 4.55 -2.83
CA ARG A 165 -20.05 5.16 -3.46
C ARG A 165 -19.75 6.02 -4.71
N GLY A 166 -18.57 5.89 -5.34
CA GLY A 166 -18.13 6.75 -6.46
C GLY A 166 -18.73 6.37 -7.83
N ASP A 167 -19.21 7.37 -8.58
CA ASP A 167 -19.74 7.24 -9.95
C ASP A 167 -18.58 7.32 -10.98
N ASP A 168 -18.53 6.36 -11.91
CA ASP A 168 -17.62 6.38 -13.07
C ASP A 168 -17.92 7.55 -14.01
N LYS A 169 -16.95 8.46 -14.20
CA LYS A 169 -16.66 9.17 -15.47
C LYS A 169 -15.49 10.15 -15.36
N VAL A 170 -14.37 9.79 -16.00
CA VAL A 170 -13.30 10.74 -16.36
C VAL A 170 -13.66 11.43 -17.68
N HIS A 171 -13.73 12.77 -17.68
CA HIS A 171 -13.74 13.57 -18.91
C HIS A 171 -12.53 14.50 -18.90
N LEU A 172 -11.53 14.14 -19.71
CA LEU A 172 -10.37 14.98 -19.99
C LEU A 172 -10.79 16.31 -20.63
N GLY A 173 -10.62 17.40 -19.88
CA GLY A 173 -10.76 18.76 -20.38
C GLY A 173 -9.80 19.70 -19.67
N GLU A 174 -8.77 20.16 -20.37
CA GLU A 174 -7.89 21.24 -19.91
C GLU A 174 -8.67 22.57 -19.78
N ARG A 175 -8.60 23.18 -18.60
CA ARG A 175 -8.51 24.64 -18.35
C ARG A 175 -8.43 24.89 -16.83
N PHE A 176 -7.53 25.76 -16.42
CA PHE A 176 -7.31 26.17 -15.02
C PHE A 176 -8.62 26.45 -14.26
N GLY A 177 -8.77 25.81 -13.10
CA GLY A 177 -9.95 25.91 -12.23
C GLY A 177 -10.43 24.56 -11.71
N GLY A 178 -9.53 23.82 -11.04
CA GLY A 178 -9.77 22.42 -10.69
C GLY A 178 -11.10 22.16 -9.99
N ARG A 179 -11.71 21.04 -10.33
CA ARG A 179 -12.91 20.48 -9.69
C ARG A 179 -12.55 19.16 -9.03
N GLY A 180 -13.22 18.82 -7.95
CA GLY A 180 -12.97 17.64 -7.15
C GLY A 180 -13.46 17.80 -5.71
N ARG A 181 -13.59 16.68 -5.02
CA ARG A 181 -13.83 16.62 -3.58
C ARG A 181 -12.56 16.07 -2.95
N ILE A 182 -11.96 16.79 -2.03
CA ILE A 182 -10.72 16.38 -1.36
C ILE A 182 -10.98 16.30 0.14
N VAL A 183 -10.57 15.21 0.77
CA VAL A 183 -10.64 15.00 2.23
C VAL A 183 -9.22 14.93 2.75
N LEU A 184 -8.88 15.74 3.75
CA LEU A 184 -7.64 15.66 4.50
C LEU A 184 -7.94 15.28 5.95
N THR A 185 -7.21 14.33 6.51
CA THR A 185 -7.42 13.88 7.89
C THR A 185 -6.17 14.07 8.73
N ALA A 186 -6.36 14.34 10.01
CA ALA A 186 -5.26 14.46 10.98
C ALA A 186 -4.61 13.12 11.31
N SER A 187 -5.32 12.00 11.13
CA SER A 187 -4.82 10.65 11.37
C SER A 187 -5.31 9.69 10.29
N ASN A 188 -4.64 8.56 10.13
CA ASN A 188 -5.11 7.49 9.26
C ASN A 188 -6.35 6.80 9.89
N ALA A 189 -6.95 5.84 9.19
CA ALA A 189 -8.17 5.15 9.66
C ALA A 189 -7.92 4.27 10.91
N MET A 190 -6.65 4.03 11.25
CA MET A 190 -6.16 3.02 12.17
C MET A 190 -5.59 3.58 13.48
N GLU A 191 -5.22 4.86 13.51
CA GLU A 191 -4.64 5.52 14.68
C GLU A 191 -5.74 5.99 15.65
N TYR A 192 -6.00 5.18 16.67
CA TYR A 192 -5.86 5.52 18.11
C TYR A 192 -6.09 4.23 18.89
N ALA A 193 -5.04 3.77 19.58
CA ALA A 193 -5.12 2.61 20.46
C ALA A 193 -6.02 2.94 21.66
N TRP A 194 -6.95 2.03 21.91
CA TRP A 194 -7.84 1.99 23.07
C TRP A 194 -7.01 1.82 24.36
N GLU A 195 -6.60 2.91 25.01
CA GLU A 195 -6.14 2.83 26.40
C GLU A 195 -7.37 2.83 27.32
N GLY A 196 -7.66 1.66 27.90
CA GLY A 196 -8.69 1.35 28.90
C GLY A 196 -9.71 2.45 29.26
N ASP A 197 -10.97 2.23 28.91
CA ASP A 197 -12.20 2.96 29.35
C ASP A 197 -12.19 4.51 29.31
N GLU A 198 -11.13 5.15 28.82
CA GLU A 198 -11.00 6.61 28.85
C GLU A 198 -10.26 7.19 27.62
N LEU A 199 -10.98 7.95 26.78
CA LEU A 199 -10.40 8.73 25.69
C LEU A 199 -9.52 9.87 26.25
N SER A 200 -8.19 9.78 26.12
CA SER A 200 -7.24 10.75 26.70
C SER A 200 -6.80 11.83 25.70
N GLY A 201 -6.58 13.06 26.20
CA GLY A 201 -6.08 14.19 25.41
C GLY A 201 -5.84 15.45 26.27
N ALA A 202 -4.65 15.58 26.84
CA ALA A 202 -4.26 16.73 27.68
C ALA A 202 -3.54 17.83 26.88
N GLY A 203 -4.21 18.96 26.66
CA GLY A 203 -3.62 20.32 26.74
C GLY A 203 -2.56 20.80 25.74
N ARG A 204 -2.40 20.20 24.56
CA ARG A 204 -1.59 20.77 23.46
C ARG A 204 -2.47 21.17 22.26
N PRO A 205 -2.13 22.23 21.50
CA PRO A 205 -2.79 22.57 20.23
C PRO A 205 -2.78 21.38 19.27
N SER A 206 -3.80 21.26 18.40
CA SER A 206 -3.79 20.22 17.38
C SER A 206 -2.60 20.43 16.46
N VAL A 207 -1.72 19.44 16.36
CA VAL A 207 -0.53 19.50 15.50
C VAL A 207 -0.95 19.66 14.03
N PHE A 208 -2.02 18.99 13.63
CA PHE A 208 -2.58 19.05 12.28
C PHE A 208 -3.13 20.45 11.96
N THR A 209 -4.03 20.99 12.78
CA THR A 209 -4.60 22.32 12.55
C THR A 209 -3.54 23.43 12.70
N THR A 210 -2.59 23.27 13.62
CA THR A 210 -1.44 24.18 13.74
C THR A 210 -0.58 24.18 12.47
N ALA A 211 -0.34 23.01 11.87
CA ALA A 211 0.39 22.91 10.60
C ALA A 211 -0.38 23.59 9.45
N LEU A 212 -1.69 23.38 9.34
CA LEU A 212 -2.55 24.05 8.36
C LEU A 212 -2.46 25.58 8.48
N VAL A 213 -2.64 26.10 9.70
CA VAL A 213 -2.57 27.55 9.98
C VAL A 213 -1.19 28.09 9.61
N ASN A 214 -0.11 27.43 10.03
CA ASN A 214 1.25 27.90 9.76
C ASN A 214 1.59 27.88 8.26
N GLY A 215 1.23 26.81 7.54
CA GLY A 215 1.51 26.68 6.12
C GLY A 215 0.83 27.78 5.30
N LEU A 216 -0.44 28.05 5.60
CA LEU A 216 -1.23 29.09 4.94
C LEU A 216 -0.81 30.51 5.35
N ALA A 217 -0.62 30.77 6.65
CA ALA A 217 -0.32 32.12 7.15
C ALA A 217 1.06 32.61 6.71
N THR A 218 2.04 31.70 6.62
CA THR A 218 3.43 32.04 6.27
C THR A 218 3.71 31.92 4.78
N GLY A 219 2.83 31.27 4.01
CA GLY A 219 3.10 30.86 2.64
C GLY A 219 4.11 29.72 2.52
N ALA A 220 4.52 29.08 3.63
CA ALA A 220 5.47 27.96 3.58
C ALA A 220 4.89 26.70 2.90
N ALA A 221 3.57 26.63 2.75
CA ALA A 221 2.90 25.60 1.99
C ALA A 221 2.97 25.79 0.46
N ASP A 222 3.36 26.97 -0.04
CA ASP A 222 3.65 27.20 -1.46
C ASP A 222 5.07 26.68 -1.73
N ARG A 223 5.15 25.44 -2.22
CA ARG A 223 6.39 24.68 -2.33
C ARG A 223 7.11 24.99 -3.64
N ASP A 224 6.36 25.24 -4.71
CA ASP A 224 6.91 25.54 -6.03
C ASP A 224 7.20 27.05 -6.24
N GLY A 225 6.71 27.91 -5.35
CA GLY A 225 6.92 29.35 -5.35
C GLY A 225 6.09 30.10 -6.39
N ASP A 226 5.00 29.51 -6.89
CA ASP A 226 4.15 30.12 -7.93
C ASP A 226 3.22 31.22 -7.39
N GLY A 227 3.15 31.40 -6.06
CA GLY A 227 2.33 32.40 -5.39
C GLY A 227 0.92 31.91 -5.05
N VAL A 228 0.61 30.64 -5.31
CA VAL A 228 -0.62 29.93 -4.98
C VAL A 228 -0.28 28.80 -4.02
N VAL A 229 -1.23 28.42 -3.17
CA VAL A 229 -1.14 27.19 -2.39
C VAL A 229 -2.23 26.28 -2.91
N SER A 230 -1.85 25.19 -3.57
CA SER A 230 -2.78 24.12 -3.92
C SER A 230 -3.13 23.28 -2.70
N VAL A 231 -4.22 22.51 -2.76
CA VAL A 231 -4.56 21.53 -1.70
C VAL A 231 -3.44 20.49 -1.56
N GLU A 232 -2.72 20.18 -2.64
CA GLU A 232 -1.72 19.12 -2.65
C GLU A 232 -0.45 19.57 -1.94
N GLU A 233 0.02 20.78 -2.23
CA GLU A 233 1.17 21.34 -1.51
C GLU A 233 0.84 21.62 -0.04
N LEU A 234 -0.41 22.05 0.25
CA LEU A 234 -0.87 22.20 1.63
C LEU A 234 -0.83 20.86 2.36
N TYR A 235 -1.31 19.78 1.74
CA TYR A 235 -1.25 18.44 2.33
C TYR A 235 0.20 18.02 2.55
N ASP A 236 1.06 18.12 1.55
CA ASP A 236 2.46 17.70 1.68
C ASP A 236 3.17 18.50 2.78
N TYR A 237 2.91 19.81 2.88
CA TYR A 237 3.43 20.65 3.96
C TYR A 237 2.94 20.17 5.33
N VAL A 238 1.65 19.92 5.47
CA VAL A 238 1.04 19.47 6.72
C VAL A 238 1.55 18.09 7.10
N TYR A 239 1.68 17.17 6.14
CA TYR A 239 2.21 15.83 6.34
C TYR A 239 3.60 15.88 6.98
N ASP A 240 4.53 16.62 6.38
CA ASP A 240 5.89 16.75 6.92
C ASP A 240 5.90 17.33 8.34
N ARG A 241 5.11 18.38 8.60
CA ARG A 241 5.08 19.03 9.92
C ARG A 241 4.45 18.14 10.99
N VAL A 242 3.42 17.38 10.65
CA VAL A 242 2.78 16.45 11.58
C VAL A 242 3.72 15.28 11.88
N GLN A 243 4.35 14.70 10.86
CA GLN A 243 5.34 13.62 11.03
C GLN A 243 6.54 14.05 11.87
N GLU A 244 7.03 15.29 11.69
CA GLU A 244 8.12 15.84 12.50
C GLU A 244 7.74 16.03 13.98
N ALA A 245 6.50 16.43 14.25
CA ALA A 245 6.04 16.73 15.61
C ALA A 245 5.48 15.49 16.35
N THR A 246 4.83 14.58 15.62
CA THR A 246 4.19 13.37 16.11
C THR A 246 4.38 12.23 15.10
N PRO A 247 5.51 11.49 15.15
CA PRO A 247 5.81 10.42 14.18
C PRO A 247 4.80 9.26 14.14
N ASN A 248 3.97 9.12 15.17
CA ASN A 248 2.91 8.11 15.27
C ASN A 248 1.54 8.65 14.80
N GLN A 249 1.51 9.84 14.19
CA GLN A 249 0.32 10.45 13.64
C GLN A 249 0.53 10.63 12.14
N THR A 250 -0.28 9.96 11.33
CA THR A 250 -0.12 9.94 9.87
C THR A 250 -1.31 10.63 9.20
N PRO A 251 -1.15 11.88 8.71
CA PRO A 251 -2.22 12.55 7.97
C PRO A 251 -2.58 11.83 6.66
N GLY A 252 -3.87 11.68 6.38
CA GLY A 252 -4.34 11.10 5.12
C GLY A 252 -4.87 12.15 4.14
N LYS A 253 -4.84 11.84 2.84
CA LYS A 253 -5.45 12.61 1.75
C LYS A 253 -6.24 11.67 0.85
N TRP A 254 -7.46 12.07 0.51
CA TRP A 254 -8.31 11.36 -0.45
C TRP A 254 -8.90 12.34 -1.45
N ALA A 255 -8.85 11.98 -2.72
CA ALA A 255 -9.27 12.80 -3.85
C ALA A 255 -10.36 12.07 -4.64
N PHE A 256 -11.47 12.75 -4.93
CA PHE A 256 -12.62 12.19 -5.65
C PHE A 256 -13.04 13.12 -6.80
N ASP A 257 -13.20 12.57 -8.01
CA ASP A 257 -13.53 13.30 -9.24
C ASP A 257 -12.64 14.53 -9.48
N VAL A 258 -11.36 14.43 -9.15
CA VAL A 258 -10.43 15.54 -9.26
C VAL A 258 -9.96 15.70 -10.71
N GLU A 259 -10.24 16.86 -11.29
CA GLU A 259 -9.69 17.29 -12.57
C GLU A 259 -9.02 18.65 -12.37
N GLY A 260 -7.70 18.71 -12.57
CA GLY A 260 -6.88 19.89 -12.32
C GLY A 260 -6.66 20.19 -10.84
N GLU A 261 -5.81 21.18 -10.56
CA GLU A 261 -5.46 21.53 -9.19
C GLU A 261 -6.46 22.49 -8.53
N LEU A 262 -6.74 22.24 -7.25
CA LEU A 262 -7.62 23.07 -6.44
C LEU A 262 -6.79 24.03 -5.58
N ALA A 263 -6.80 25.32 -5.94
CA ALA A 263 -6.12 26.37 -5.19
C ALA A 263 -6.88 26.77 -3.91
N ILE A 264 -6.29 26.49 -2.74
CA ILE A 264 -6.90 26.77 -1.44
C ILE A 264 -6.54 28.16 -0.90
N ALA A 265 -5.36 28.68 -1.19
CA ALA A 265 -4.95 30.02 -0.79
C ALA A 265 -3.97 30.67 -1.78
N ARG A 266 -3.66 31.95 -1.56
CA ARG A 266 -2.54 32.66 -2.18
C ARG A 266 -1.39 32.75 -1.20
N SER A 267 -0.18 32.56 -1.69
CA SER A 267 1.04 32.77 -0.93
C SER A 267 1.43 34.25 -0.99
N THR A 268 1.75 34.82 0.17
CA THR A 268 2.24 36.20 0.28
C THR A 268 3.75 36.30 0.09
N VAL A 269 4.44 35.17 -0.11
CA VAL A 269 5.90 35.08 -0.25
C VAL A 269 6.25 34.69 -1.68
N VAL A 270 6.59 35.67 -2.52
CA VAL A 270 7.14 35.39 -3.85
C VAL A 270 8.59 34.89 -3.69
N ARG A 271 8.80 33.57 -3.73
CA ARG A 271 10.15 33.01 -3.88
C ARG A 271 10.57 33.14 -5.34
N ARG A 272 11.65 33.87 -5.62
CA ARG A 272 12.25 33.85 -6.98
C ARG A 272 12.83 32.45 -7.22
N PRO A 273 12.46 31.74 -8.29
CA PRO A 273 13.07 30.46 -8.61
C PRO A 273 14.59 30.66 -8.83
N SER A 274 15.38 29.75 -8.25
CA SER A 274 16.82 29.71 -8.51
C SER A 274 17.03 29.26 -9.95
N PRO A 275 17.91 29.89 -10.74
CA PRO A 275 18.16 29.48 -12.12
C PRO A 275 18.80 28.08 -12.13
N GLY A 276 17.99 27.03 -12.35
CA GLY A 276 18.46 25.65 -12.37
C GLY A 276 17.37 24.57 -12.50
N GLU A 277 16.14 24.82 -12.04
CA GLU A 277 15.03 23.87 -12.21
C GLU A 277 14.15 24.31 -13.38
N VAL A 278 14.43 23.72 -14.55
CA VAL A 278 13.49 23.69 -15.67
C VAL A 278 12.88 22.29 -15.66
N PRO A 279 11.54 22.12 -15.59
CA PRO A 279 10.93 20.82 -15.74
C PRO A 279 11.26 20.25 -17.14
N PRO A 280 11.46 18.93 -17.30
CA PRO A 280 11.72 18.37 -18.61
C PRO A 280 10.56 18.70 -19.55
N ALA A 281 10.89 19.24 -20.72
CA ALA A 281 9.90 19.52 -21.76
C ALA A 281 9.15 18.23 -22.13
N PRO A 282 7.85 18.30 -22.44
CA PRO A 282 7.08 17.13 -22.86
C PRO A 282 7.74 16.51 -24.09
N GLN A 283 8.14 15.24 -23.97
CA GLN A 283 8.71 14.50 -25.08
C GLN A 283 7.62 14.33 -26.15
N GLN A 284 7.77 15.02 -27.27
CA GLN A 284 6.97 14.75 -28.46
C GLN A 284 7.33 13.35 -28.98
N LYS A 285 6.36 12.43 -28.97
CA LYS A 285 6.44 11.16 -29.69
C LYS A 285 6.84 11.43 -31.16
N PRO A 286 7.75 10.62 -31.76
CA PRO A 286 7.99 10.71 -33.19
C PRO A 286 6.70 10.42 -33.95
N ALA A 287 6.38 11.27 -34.93
CA ALA A 287 5.26 11.06 -35.84
C ALA A 287 5.42 9.74 -36.60
N VAL A 288 4.39 8.91 -36.54
CA VAL A 288 4.20 7.77 -37.45
C VAL A 288 3.96 8.34 -38.85
N PRO A 289 4.69 7.92 -39.90
CA PRO A 289 4.41 8.39 -41.25
C PRO A 289 3.06 7.81 -41.71
N GLU A 290 2.16 8.70 -42.11
CA GLU A 290 0.91 8.35 -42.80
C GLU A 290 1.25 7.62 -44.12
N GLY A 291 0.91 6.33 -44.17
CA GLY A 291 0.95 5.53 -45.38
C GLY A 291 -0.35 5.70 -46.15
N ASP A 292 -0.26 6.36 -47.31
CA ASP A 292 -1.31 6.42 -48.32
C ASP A 292 -1.82 5.03 -48.73
N GLY A 293 -3.14 4.95 -48.91
CA GLY A 293 -3.87 3.72 -49.18
C GLY A 293 -3.67 3.12 -50.58
N ALA A 294 -3.71 1.78 -50.59
CA ALA A 294 -4.28 0.92 -51.63
C ALA A 294 -4.45 -0.46 -50.96
N GLY A 295 -5.57 -1.16 -50.96
CA GLY A 295 -6.55 -1.29 -52.03
C GLY A 295 -6.44 -2.67 -52.68
N GLY A 296 -6.94 -3.70 -52.00
CA GLY A 296 -7.52 -4.90 -52.64
C GLY A 296 -6.66 -6.17 -52.77
N GLY A 297 -7.34 -7.32 -52.63
CA GLY A 297 -7.04 -8.50 -53.44
C GLY A 297 -6.74 -9.80 -52.71
N VAL A 298 -7.79 -10.56 -52.41
CA VAL A 298 -7.78 -12.01 -52.16
C VAL A 298 -7.13 -12.75 -53.33
N ARG A 299 -6.29 -13.78 -53.08
CA ARG A 299 -6.39 -15.13 -53.69
C ARG A 299 -5.26 -16.11 -53.30
N ASP A 300 -5.70 -17.36 -53.14
CA ASP A 300 -4.97 -18.62 -53.01
C ASP A 300 -3.85 -18.83 -54.05
N ALA A 301 -2.82 -19.60 -53.69
CA ALA A 301 -2.62 -20.97 -54.21
C ALA A 301 -1.19 -21.52 -53.97
N ASP A 302 -1.18 -22.78 -53.53
CA ASP A 302 -0.32 -23.90 -53.94
C ASP A 302 1.22 -23.88 -53.82
N ARG A 303 1.67 -24.79 -52.94
CA ARG A 303 2.37 -26.07 -53.22
C ARG A 303 3.68 -26.10 -54.04
N ALA A 304 4.55 -26.97 -53.50
CA ALA A 304 5.73 -27.63 -54.06
C ALA A 304 6.99 -26.75 -54.11
N GLY A 305 8.15 -27.16 -53.61
CA GLY A 305 8.60 -28.45 -53.11
C GLY A 305 10.08 -28.61 -53.49
N VAL A 306 10.71 -29.57 -52.81
CA VAL A 306 11.76 -30.45 -53.36
C VAL A 306 13.23 -29.98 -53.23
N ARG A 307 13.95 -30.78 -52.41
CA ARG A 307 15.36 -31.25 -52.55
C ARG A 307 16.46 -30.26 -52.19
N ASP A 308 17.63 -30.65 -51.71
CA ASP A 308 18.27 -31.86 -51.16
C ASP A 308 19.74 -31.43 -51.12
N ALA A 309 20.47 -31.64 -50.03
CA ALA A 309 21.91 -31.89 -50.08
C ALA A 309 22.38 -32.32 -48.68
N ASP A 310 22.38 -33.64 -48.46
CA ASP A 310 23.61 -34.44 -48.26
C ASP A 310 24.90 -33.61 -48.02
N ARG A 311 25.86 -33.95 -47.14
CA ARG A 311 26.09 -35.13 -46.30
C ARG A 311 27.42 -34.88 -45.56
N ALA A 312 27.57 -35.55 -44.42
CA ALA A 312 28.78 -36.24 -43.92
C ALA A 312 30.11 -35.49 -43.68
N GLY A 313 30.60 -35.67 -42.45
CA GLY A 313 31.99 -35.47 -42.06
C GLY A 313 32.26 -36.02 -40.65
N VAL A 314 32.16 -37.34 -40.49
CA VAL A 314 32.67 -38.10 -39.34
C VAL A 314 34.18 -38.20 -39.43
N LEU A 315 34.91 -38.10 -38.31
CA LEU A 315 36.11 -38.91 -38.03
C LEU A 315 36.35 -39.04 -36.51
N GLU A 316 36.37 -40.30 -36.07
CA GLU A 316 36.73 -40.85 -34.76
C GLU A 316 38.21 -40.62 -34.41
N ALA A 317 38.52 -40.30 -33.14
CA ALA A 317 39.12 -41.17 -32.09
C ALA A 317 40.63 -41.42 -32.19
N ASP A 318 41.36 -41.17 -31.08
CA ASP A 318 42.25 -42.19 -30.53
C ASP A 318 42.51 -42.01 -29.01
N ARG A 319 42.76 -43.14 -28.35
CA ARG A 319 42.98 -43.37 -26.92
C ARG A 319 44.48 -43.41 -26.55
N ALA A 320 44.70 -43.37 -25.22
CA ALA A 320 45.83 -43.87 -24.41
C ALA A 320 46.65 -42.74 -23.73
N GLY A 321 47.04 -42.79 -22.45
CA GLY A 321 46.91 -43.78 -21.38
C GLY A 321 47.79 -43.35 -20.19
N VAL A 322 47.28 -43.56 -18.96
CA VAL A 322 47.97 -43.95 -17.71
C VAL A 322 49.21 -43.15 -17.21
N ARG A 323 49.12 -42.51 -16.03
CA ARG A 323 49.82 -42.90 -14.77
C ARG A 323 49.59 -41.93 -13.59
N VAL A 324 49.35 -42.55 -12.43
CA VAL A 324 49.38 -42.01 -11.05
C VAL A 324 50.84 -42.05 -10.54
N PRO A 325 51.19 -41.22 -9.53
CA PRO A 325 51.71 -41.86 -8.30
C PRO A 325 51.20 -41.22 -7.00
N GLU A 326 51.03 -42.08 -5.99
CA GLU A 326 50.80 -41.79 -4.58
C GLU A 326 52.13 -41.50 -3.83
N GLY A 327 52.02 -40.79 -2.70
CA GLY A 327 52.77 -41.14 -1.48
C GLY A 327 53.80 -40.13 -0.94
N GLY A 328 53.49 -39.51 0.21
CA GLY A 328 54.48 -38.85 1.08
C GLY A 328 53.86 -37.92 2.15
N ALA A 329 53.73 -38.40 3.38
CA ALA A 329 53.35 -37.64 4.59
C ALA A 329 54.61 -37.21 5.39
N PRO A 330 54.50 -36.62 6.60
CA PRO A 330 54.07 -35.26 6.93
C PRO A 330 55.21 -34.46 7.64
N GLU A 331 55.21 -33.12 7.58
CA GLU A 331 56.23 -32.30 8.28
C GLU A 331 55.62 -31.24 9.23
N VAL A 332 55.69 -31.57 10.51
CA VAL A 332 56.04 -30.77 11.72
C VAL A 332 55.65 -29.28 11.79
N VAL A 333 54.75 -29.00 12.75
CA VAL A 333 54.44 -27.69 13.36
C VAL A 333 55.57 -27.25 14.31
N PRO A 334 55.99 -25.97 14.33
CA PRO A 334 56.63 -25.38 15.51
C PRO A 334 55.72 -24.38 16.25
N ALA A 335 55.68 -24.55 17.57
CA ALA A 335 55.00 -23.69 18.55
C ALA A 335 55.78 -22.38 18.84
N PRO A 336 55.20 -21.41 19.57
CA PRO A 336 55.53 -19.98 19.43
C PRO A 336 56.71 -19.52 20.31
N ARG A 337 57.49 -18.55 19.82
CA ARG A 337 58.50 -17.84 20.62
C ARG A 337 57.95 -16.52 21.14
N ARG A 338 57.94 -16.42 22.47
CA ARG A 338 57.68 -15.21 23.27
C ARG A 338 58.86 -14.25 23.15
N PHE A 339 58.61 -12.97 22.88
CA PHE A 339 59.56 -11.89 23.18
C PHE A 339 58.85 -10.74 23.91
N ARG A 340 59.47 -10.35 25.03
CA ARG A 340 59.09 -9.24 25.92
C ARG A 340 59.71 -7.94 25.41
N LEU A 341 58.95 -6.85 25.47
CA LEU A 341 59.41 -5.47 25.32
C LEU A 341 60.22 -4.99 26.54
N PRO A 342 61.14 -4.02 26.36
CA PRO A 342 61.39 -2.99 27.35
C PRO A 342 60.91 -1.61 26.88
N LEU A 343 60.38 -0.87 27.86
CA LEU A 343 59.83 0.49 27.83
C LEU A 343 60.80 1.56 27.33
N GLY A 344 60.26 2.54 26.60
CA GLY A 344 60.45 3.96 26.96
C GLY A 344 61.30 4.84 26.05
N ALA A 345 60.63 5.50 25.08
CA ALA A 345 60.87 6.88 24.62
C ALA A 345 59.91 7.15 23.43
N VAL A 346 58.61 7.37 23.64
CA VAL A 346 57.96 8.68 23.90
C VAL A 346 58.72 9.88 23.33
N ALA A 347 58.31 10.33 22.15
CA ALA A 347 58.02 11.74 21.79
C ALA A 347 58.27 12.01 20.29
N ALA A 348 57.41 11.48 19.41
CA ALA A 348 57.14 12.03 18.08
C ALA A 348 56.08 11.17 17.37
N CYS A 349 54.78 11.33 17.68
CA CYS A 349 53.67 10.86 16.83
C CYS A 349 52.31 11.37 17.35
N VAL A 350 52.08 12.69 17.27
CA VAL A 350 50.73 13.29 17.44
C VAL A 350 50.05 13.52 16.07
N LEU A 351 50.60 13.04 14.94
CA LEU A 351 50.04 13.28 13.61
C LEU A 351 49.97 12.05 12.67
N ALA A 352 49.80 10.84 13.21
CA ALA A 352 49.56 9.64 12.38
C ALA A 352 48.73 8.55 13.09
N LEU A 353 47.61 8.94 13.69
CA LEU A 353 46.57 8.03 14.22
C LEU A 353 45.17 8.46 13.73
N ALA A 354 45.06 8.74 12.42
CA ALA A 354 43.79 9.00 11.74
C ALA A 354 43.64 8.18 10.44
N GLY A 355 44.48 7.17 10.23
CA GLY A 355 44.41 6.27 9.08
C GLY A 355 44.70 4.84 9.53
N VAL A 356 43.84 3.91 9.11
CA VAL A 356 43.83 2.47 9.44
C VAL A 356 43.11 2.12 10.76
N ALA A 357 41.84 2.55 10.85
CA ALA A 357 40.76 1.77 11.48
C ALA A 357 39.52 1.85 10.56
N ALA A 358 39.66 1.36 9.34
CA ALA A 358 38.54 1.03 8.47
C ALA A 358 38.29 -0.48 8.61
N PHE A 359 37.68 -0.88 9.73
CA PHE A 359 37.08 -2.20 9.92
C PHE A 359 35.60 -1.98 10.19
N MET A 360 34.81 -2.31 9.16
CA MET A 360 33.35 -2.47 9.08
C MET A 360 32.53 -1.95 10.27
N ALA A 361 32.18 -0.66 10.22
CA ALA A 361 30.88 -0.27 10.72
C ALA A 361 29.85 -0.65 9.65
N VAL A 362 29.20 -1.80 9.82
CA VAL A 362 27.91 -2.06 9.17
C VAL A 362 27.04 -0.86 9.53
N ARG A 363 26.51 -0.16 8.53
CA ARG A 363 25.39 0.75 8.73
C ARG A 363 24.13 -0.13 8.82
N PRO A 364 23.49 -0.36 9.98
CA PRO A 364 22.11 -0.80 9.95
C PRO A 364 21.26 0.44 9.65
N GLY A 365 20.31 0.33 8.72
CA GLY A 365 19.27 1.36 8.57
C GLY A 365 19.05 1.95 7.18
N ALA A 366 19.55 1.33 6.11
CA ALA A 366 19.07 1.63 4.76
C ALA A 366 18.92 0.30 4.00
N ALA A 367 17.74 -0.32 4.09
CA ALA A 367 17.20 -1.33 3.16
C ALA A 367 15.92 -2.04 3.64
N ILE A 368 15.32 -1.72 4.81
CA ILE A 368 14.03 -2.35 5.21
C ILE A 368 12.84 -1.45 4.86
N SER A 369 12.94 -0.12 4.98
CA SER A 369 11.79 0.80 4.82
C SER A 369 11.19 0.91 3.40
N SER A 370 11.80 0.32 2.36
CA SER A 370 11.24 0.26 1.00
C SER A 370 10.66 -1.11 0.65
N ARG A 371 10.77 -2.10 1.53
CA ARG A 371 10.30 -3.47 1.29
C ARG A 371 8.84 -3.56 1.70
N LYS A 372 7.98 -3.93 0.76
CA LYS A 372 6.54 -4.02 0.97
C LYS A 372 6.09 -5.45 1.17
N ILE A 373 5.30 -5.68 2.21
CA ILE A 373 4.55 -6.91 2.44
C ILE A 373 3.16 -6.70 1.84
N LEU A 374 2.74 -7.61 0.96
CA LEU A 374 1.39 -7.68 0.45
C LEU A 374 0.52 -8.52 1.39
N PHE A 375 -0.71 -8.06 1.60
CA PHE A 375 -1.69 -8.80 2.37
C PHE A 375 -3.10 -8.49 1.86
N THR A 376 -4.03 -9.39 2.15
CA THR A 376 -5.43 -9.24 1.76
C THR A 376 -6.27 -8.95 2.99
N THR A 377 -7.10 -7.91 2.92
CA THR A 377 -8.04 -7.56 4.00
C THR A 377 -9.47 -7.90 3.59
N ALA A 378 -10.30 -8.38 4.53
CA ALA A 378 -11.74 -8.47 4.31
C ALA A 378 -12.43 -7.28 5.00
N ALA A 379 -12.75 -6.24 4.23
CA ALA A 379 -13.49 -5.08 4.69
C ALA A 379 -14.82 -4.97 3.95
N GLY A 380 -15.94 -4.87 4.66
CA GLY A 380 -17.25 -4.56 4.06
C GLY A 380 -17.83 -5.60 3.07
N GLY A 381 -17.26 -6.80 2.99
CA GLY A 381 -17.70 -7.86 2.07
C GLY A 381 -16.86 -7.99 0.78
N SER A 382 -15.89 -7.10 0.56
CA SER A 382 -14.82 -7.22 -0.44
C SER A 382 -13.58 -7.88 0.17
N PHE A 383 -12.74 -8.46 -0.69
CA PHE A 383 -11.35 -8.76 -0.36
C PHE A 383 -10.48 -7.83 -1.19
N ASP A 384 -9.62 -7.05 -0.55
CA ASP A 384 -8.77 -6.08 -1.24
C ASP A 384 -7.30 -6.35 -0.90
N ILE A 385 -6.41 -6.13 -1.87
CA ILE A 385 -4.97 -6.29 -1.72
C ILE A 385 -4.38 -4.97 -1.22
N TYR A 386 -3.59 -5.06 -0.16
CA TYR A 386 -2.87 -3.95 0.46
C TYR A 386 -1.38 -4.23 0.44
N ALA A 387 -0.59 -3.16 0.52
CA ALA A 387 0.84 -3.21 0.71
C ALA A 387 1.24 -2.39 1.94
N VAL A 388 2.14 -2.90 2.78
CA VAL A 388 2.68 -2.20 3.96
C VAL A 388 4.19 -2.35 4.01
N SER A 389 4.92 -1.34 4.49
CA SER A 389 6.35 -1.50 4.78
C SER A 389 6.58 -2.64 5.77
N ALA A 390 7.70 -3.35 5.64
CA ALA A 390 8.14 -4.33 6.64
C ALA A 390 8.30 -3.74 8.06
N GLU A 391 8.41 -2.41 8.18
CA GLU A 391 8.43 -1.70 9.47
C GLU A 391 7.02 -1.40 10.02
N GLY A 392 5.96 -1.80 9.32
CA GLY A 392 4.56 -1.55 9.69
C GLY A 392 4.05 -0.17 9.30
N THR A 393 4.80 0.58 8.50
CA THR A 393 4.44 1.94 8.07
C THR A 393 3.89 1.98 6.65
N GLY A 394 3.05 2.97 6.34
CA GLY A 394 2.59 3.22 4.98
C GLY A 394 1.72 2.11 4.37
N ALA A 395 0.82 1.51 5.16
CA ALA A 395 -0.16 0.57 4.65
C ALA A 395 -1.12 1.28 3.67
N GLU A 396 -1.20 0.81 2.43
CA GLU A 396 -2.03 1.38 1.36
C GLU A 396 -2.75 0.27 0.56
N PRO A 397 -3.99 0.52 0.08
CA PRO A 397 -4.64 -0.40 -0.84
C PRO A 397 -4.01 -0.33 -2.23
N LEU A 398 -3.80 -1.49 -2.85
CA LEU A 398 -3.42 -1.62 -4.26
C LEU A 398 -4.63 -1.91 -5.16
N THR A 399 -5.64 -2.60 -4.64
CA THR A 399 -6.92 -2.85 -5.32
C THR A 399 -8.08 -2.30 -4.48
N MET A 400 -9.12 -1.80 -5.16
CA MET A 400 -10.38 -1.36 -4.53
C MET A 400 -11.54 -1.47 -5.54
N THR A 401 -11.78 -2.66 -6.09
CA THR A 401 -12.86 -2.87 -7.07
C THR A 401 -14.16 -3.18 -6.35
N GLU A 402 -15.24 -2.46 -6.68
CA GLU A 402 -16.50 -2.62 -5.97
C GLU A 402 -17.17 -3.96 -6.30
N GLY A 403 -17.30 -4.82 -5.29
CA GLY A 403 -18.08 -6.06 -5.33
C GLY A 403 -17.28 -7.30 -5.70
N ASP A 404 -16.19 -7.12 -6.45
CA ASP A 404 -15.24 -8.20 -6.74
C ASP A 404 -14.44 -8.56 -5.48
N LYS A 405 -13.72 -9.67 -5.55
CA LYS A 405 -12.85 -10.13 -4.47
C LYS A 405 -11.46 -10.36 -5.03
N GLU A 406 -10.51 -9.56 -4.58
CA GLU A 406 -9.10 -9.67 -4.90
C GLU A 406 -8.33 -10.31 -3.76
N PHE A 407 -7.62 -11.40 -4.04
CA PHE A 407 -6.91 -12.16 -3.01
C PHE A 407 -5.73 -12.95 -3.59
N ASP A 408 -5.00 -13.62 -2.70
CA ASP A 408 -3.77 -14.38 -2.97
C ASP A 408 -2.71 -13.58 -3.76
N PRO A 409 -2.28 -12.39 -3.30
CA PRO A 409 -1.24 -11.63 -3.98
C PRO A 409 0.13 -12.32 -3.87
N ALA A 410 0.94 -12.22 -4.93
CA ALA A 410 2.31 -12.69 -4.99
C ALA A 410 3.19 -11.73 -5.81
N TRP A 411 4.33 -11.33 -5.24
CA TRP A 411 5.33 -10.53 -5.92
C TRP A 411 6.02 -11.32 -7.04
N SER A 412 6.25 -10.65 -8.17
CA SER A 412 7.26 -11.07 -9.15
C SER A 412 8.68 -10.98 -8.54
N PRO A 413 9.65 -11.78 -9.02
CA PRO A 413 10.99 -11.84 -8.40
C PRO A 413 11.76 -10.52 -8.44
N ASP A 414 11.47 -9.66 -9.42
CA ASP A 414 12.07 -8.33 -9.55
C ASP A 414 11.27 -7.23 -8.83
N GLY A 415 10.11 -7.58 -8.25
CA GLY A 415 9.22 -6.67 -7.54
C GLY A 415 8.50 -5.65 -8.42
N SER A 416 8.51 -5.82 -9.75
CA SER A 416 7.88 -4.88 -10.69
C SER A 416 6.38 -5.14 -10.89
N GLN A 417 5.95 -6.39 -10.67
CA GLN A 417 4.59 -6.85 -10.89
C GLN A 417 4.06 -7.71 -9.73
N ILE A 418 2.74 -7.82 -9.65
CA ILE A 418 2.01 -8.62 -8.67
C ILE A 418 1.05 -9.54 -9.42
N ALA A 419 1.13 -10.85 -9.17
CA ALA A 419 0.08 -11.79 -9.56
C ALA A 419 -0.93 -11.90 -8.42
N PHE A 420 -2.20 -12.03 -8.76
CA PHE A 420 -3.28 -12.15 -7.78
C PHE A 420 -4.49 -12.84 -8.40
N VAL A 421 -5.51 -13.10 -7.58
CA VAL A 421 -6.78 -13.68 -8.03
C VAL A 421 -7.87 -12.64 -7.91
N MET A 422 -8.69 -12.52 -8.94
CA MET A 422 -9.90 -11.67 -8.93
C MET A 422 -11.12 -12.55 -9.18
N ALA A 423 -12.07 -12.53 -8.25
CA ALA A 423 -13.36 -13.19 -8.39
C ALA A 423 -14.49 -12.16 -8.55
N PRO A 424 -15.31 -12.25 -9.61
CA PRO A 424 -16.41 -11.31 -9.81
C PRO A 424 -17.41 -11.28 -8.66
N ALA A 425 -18.12 -10.16 -8.50
CA ALA A 425 -19.14 -9.98 -7.48
C ALA A 425 -20.18 -11.13 -7.46
N GLY A 426 -20.32 -11.76 -6.29
CA GLY A 426 -21.21 -12.92 -6.09
C GLY A 426 -20.63 -14.26 -6.53
N SER A 427 -19.45 -14.29 -7.17
CA SER A 427 -18.69 -15.49 -7.46
C SER A 427 -17.74 -15.88 -6.32
N GLN A 428 -17.34 -17.15 -6.32
CA GLN A 428 -16.18 -17.65 -5.57
C GLN A 428 -15.15 -18.30 -6.50
N ALA A 429 -15.45 -18.40 -7.79
CA ALA A 429 -14.49 -18.75 -8.83
C ALA A 429 -13.82 -17.44 -9.27
N GLY A 430 -12.51 -17.36 -9.06
CA GLY A 430 -11.69 -16.27 -9.55
C GLY A 430 -10.67 -16.78 -10.54
N ASP A 431 -10.22 -15.86 -11.38
CA ASP A 431 -9.16 -16.08 -12.37
C ASP A 431 -7.86 -15.42 -11.89
N VAL A 432 -6.74 -15.84 -12.45
CA VAL A 432 -5.41 -15.26 -12.19
C VAL A 432 -5.23 -13.99 -13.02
N TYR A 433 -4.85 -12.91 -12.34
CA TYR A 433 -4.53 -11.60 -12.90
C TYR A 433 -3.09 -11.21 -12.58
N VAL A 434 -2.56 -10.26 -13.35
CA VAL A 434 -1.32 -9.54 -13.06
C VAL A 434 -1.58 -8.04 -13.10
N MET A 435 -0.91 -7.29 -12.23
CA MET A 435 -0.87 -5.83 -12.21
C MET A 435 0.56 -5.34 -11.95
N GLU A 436 0.80 -4.06 -12.19
CA GLU A 436 2.05 -3.40 -11.81
C GLU A 436 2.17 -3.29 -10.28
N ALA A 437 3.39 -3.13 -9.77
CA ALA A 437 3.69 -3.08 -8.34
C ALA A 437 2.94 -1.99 -7.55
N ASP A 438 2.47 -0.95 -8.23
CA ASP A 438 1.69 0.15 -7.67
C ASP A 438 0.17 -0.09 -7.72
N GLY A 439 -0.26 -1.26 -8.18
CA GLY A 439 -1.67 -1.63 -8.34
C GLY A 439 -2.28 -1.22 -9.69
N SER A 440 -1.52 -0.57 -10.58
CA SER A 440 -2.02 -0.14 -11.88
C SER A 440 -2.02 -1.26 -12.94
N ASP A 441 -2.78 -1.03 -14.02
CA ASP A 441 -2.88 -1.93 -15.18
C ASP A 441 -3.22 -3.41 -14.87
N PRO A 442 -4.26 -3.70 -14.06
CA PRO A 442 -4.68 -5.08 -13.82
C PRO A 442 -5.19 -5.72 -15.12
N ARG A 443 -4.64 -6.88 -15.46
CA ARG A 443 -5.00 -7.66 -16.65
C ARG A 443 -5.18 -9.15 -16.32
N PRO A 444 -6.18 -9.83 -16.89
CA PRO A 444 -6.34 -11.27 -16.72
C PRO A 444 -5.24 -12.04 -17.45
N LEU A 445 -4.74 -13.11 -16.82
CA LEU A 445 -3.93 -14.14 -17.47
C LEU A 445 -4.76 -15.36 -17.85
N THR A 446 -5.84 -15.61 -17.11
CA THR A 446 -6.81 -16.68 -17.33
C THR A 446 -8.23 -16.11 -17.41
N ASP A 447 -9.10 -16.87 -18.05
CA ASP A 447 -10.54 -16.60 -18.18
C ASP A 447 -11.21 -17.96 -18.35
N THR A 448 -11.45 -18.63 -17.21
CA THR A 448 -11.87 -20.03 -17.17
C THR A 448 -13.06 -20.22 -16.23
N PRO A 449 -13.95 -21.21 -16.49
CA PRO A 449 -15.05 -21.51 -15.57
C PRO A 449 -14.59 -22.14 -14.24
N GLU A 450 -13.38 -22.70 -14.21
CA GLU A 450 -12.76 -23.26 -13.01
C GLU A 450 -12.39 -22.17 -11.98
N ALA A 451 -12.33 -22.55 -10.71
CA ALA A 451 -11.87 -21.66 -9.65
C ALA A 451 -10.35 -21.77 -9.48
N GLU A 452 -9.64 -20.66 -9.65
CA GLU A 452 -8.19 -20.56 -9.54
C GLU A 452 -7.77 -19.78 -8.29
N ARG A 453 -6.61 -20.12 -7.71
CA ARG A 453 -6.13 -19.53 -6.45
C ARG A 453 -4.62 -19.67 -6.28
N ARG A 454 -4.05 -18.88 -5.35
CA ARG A 454 -2.64 -18.96 -4.90
C ARG A 454 -1.60 -18.94 -6.04
N PRO A 455 -1.57 -17.91 -6.89
CA PRO A 455 -0.51 -17.75 -7.88
C PRO A 455 0.85 -17.58 -7.21
N ALA A 456 1.90 -18.11 -7.83
CA ALA A 456 3.29 -18.02 -7.39
C ALA A 456 4.24 -17.92 -8.59
N TRP A 457 5.04 -16.86 -8.64
CA TRP A 457 6.02 -16.62 -9.69
C TRP A 457 7.20 -17.59 -9.59
N SER A 458 7.68 -18.07 -10.74
CA SER A 458 8.98 -18.73 -10.82
C SER A 458 10.10 -17.74 -10.49
N PRO A 459 11.25 -18.19 -9.96
CA PRO A 459 12.34 -17.29 -9.54
C PRO A 459 12.95 -16.47 -10.67
N ASP A 460 12.81 -16.95 -11.91
CA ASP A 460 13.26 -16.25 -13.12
C ASP A 460 12.18 -15.34 -13.74
N GLY A 461 10.98 -15.30 -13.15
CA GLY A 461 9.86 -14.48 -13.59
C GLY A 461 9.18 -14.98 -14.87
N SER A 462 9.55 -16.15 -15.40
CA SER A 462 9.05 -16.63 -16.70
C SER A 462 7.75 -17.42 -16.61
N GLN A 463 7.40 -17.94 -15.43
CA GLN A 463 6.25 -18.81 -15.21
C GLN A 463 5.47 -18.43 -13.95
N ILE A 464 4.20 -18.83 -13.92
CA ILE A 464 3.32 -18.73 -12.75
C ILE A 464 2.75 -20.12 -12.46
N ALA A 465 2.94 -20.59 -11.23
CA ALA A 465 2.25 -21.75 -10.68
C ALA A 465 0.98 -21.30 -9.96
N PHE A 466 -0.12 -22.03 -10.03
CA PHE A 466 -1.36 -21.73 -9.33
C PHE A 466 -2.17 -23.00 -9.09
N VAL A 467 -3.18 -22.94 -8.24
CA VAL A 467 -4.10 -24.06 -8.01
C VAL A 467 -5.37 -23.83 -8.80
N ARG A 468 -5.81 -24.84 -9.56
CA ARG A 468 -7.09 -24.83 -10.29
C ARG A 468 -7.99 -25.94 -9.79
N SER A 469 -9.27 -25.64 -9.58
CA SER A 469 -10.28 -26.59 -9.10
C SER A 469 -11.58 -26.44 -9.87
N ALA A 470 -12.30 -27.55 -10.07
CA ALA A 470 -13.53 -27.56 -10.87
C ALA A 470 -14.62 -26.62 -10.31
N GLU A 471 -14.71 -26.51 -8.99
CA GLU A 471 -15.66 -25.65 -8.29
C GLU A 471 -14.99 -24.94 -7.11
N PRO A 472 -15.49 -23.77 -6.67
CA PRO A 472 -15.00 -23.11 -5.47
C PRO A 472 -15.07 -24.06 -4.26
N LYS A 473 -13.92 -24.24 -3.57
CA LYS A 473 -13.73 -25.14 -2.42
C LYS A 473 -13.64 -26.64 -2.74
N SER A 474 -13.63 -27.03 -4.00
CA SER A 474 -13.28 -28.41 -4.38
C SER A 474 -11.76 -28.63 -4.32
N PRO A 475 -11.30 -29.89 -4.16
CA PRO A 475 -9.90 -30.26 -4.39
C PRO A 475 -9.42 -29.66 -5.72
N GLY A 476 -8.22 -29.08 -5.72
CA GLY A 476 -7.64 -28.48 -6.91
C GLY A 476 -6.21 -28.92 -7.07
N ASP A 477 -5.79 -29.05 -8.31
CA ASP A 477 -4.47 -29.46 -8.73
C ASP A 477 -3.57 -28.24 -9.00
N ILE A 478 -2.26 -28.47 -9.01
CA ILE A 478 -1.27 -27.45 -9.35
C ILE A 478 -1.13 -27.38 -10.87
N TYR A 479 -1.23 -26.18 -11.40
CA TYR A 479 -0.99 -25.85 -12.80
C TYR A 479 0.18 -24.87 -12.91
N VAL A 480 0.87 -24.91 -14.05
CA VAL A 480 1.92 -23.95 -14.41
C VAL A 480 1.64 -23.37 -15.80
N MET A 481 1.80 -22.07 -15.96
CA MET A 481 1.70 -21.37 -17.24
C MET A 481 2.85 -20.35 -17.40
N GLY A 482 2.99 -19.76 -18.58
CA GLY A 482 3.89 -18.63 -18.78
C GLY A 482 3.41 -17.39 -18.03
N ALA A 483 4.34 -16.55 -17.57
CA ALA A 483 4.03 -15.31 -16.84
C ALA A 483 3.21 -14.30 -17.66
N GLU A 484 3.32 -14.35 -18.99
CA GLU A 484 2.51 -13.56 -19.91
C GLU A 484 1.16 -14.23 -20.26
N GLY A 485 0.82 -15.31 -19.56
CA GLY A 485 -0.34 -16.16 -19.82
C GLY A 485 -0.04 -17.28 -20.82
N GLY A 486 -1.10 -17.83 -21.40
CA GLY A 486 -1.05 -18.95 -22.35
C GLY A 486 -1.70 -20.22 -21.81
N GLU A 487 -1.45 -21.35 -22.48
CA GLU A 487 -2.00 -22.64 -22.06
C GLU A 487 -1.35 -23.10 -20.75
N ALA A 488 -2.18 -23.33 -19.73
CA ALA A 488 -1.73 -23.84 -18.44
C ALA A 488 -1.62 -25.38 -18.48
N GLN A 489 -0.50 -25.91 -18.01
CA GLN A 489 -0.24 -27.35 -17.92
C GLN A 489 -0.48 -27.83 -16.49
N ALA A 490 -1.23 -28.94 -16.34
CA ALA A 490 -1.35 -29.63 -15.06
C ALA A 490 -0.01 -30.26 -14.65
N VAL A 491 0.42 -29.97 -13.42
CA VAL A 491 1.63 -30.52 -12.79
C VAL A 491 1.26 -31.69 -11.88
N THR A 492 0.10 -31.61 -11.22
CA THR A 492 -0.51 -32.70 -10.47
C THR A 492 -1.84 -33.08 -11.11
N GLU A 493 -2.23 -34.34 -10.95
CA GLU A 493 -3.57 -34.84 -11.29
C GLU A 493 -3.99 -35.85 -10.23
N THR A 494 -4.46 -35.36 -9.09
CA THR A 494 -4.79 -36.22 -7.96
C THR A 494 -6.24 -36.05 -7.48
N PRO A 495 -6.88 -37.10 -6.95
CA PRO A 495 -8.17 -36.96 -6.26
C PRO A 495 -8.08 -36.14 -4.98
N GLU A 496 -6.90 -36.06 -4.37
CA GLU A 496 -6.58 -35.23 -3.22
C GLU A 496 -6.59 -33.73 -3.59
N GLY A 497 -6.60 -32.85 -2.58
CA GLY A 497 -6.59 -31.41 -2.82
C GLY A 497 -5.25 -30.80 -2.48
N GLU A 498 -4.64 -30.09 -3.42
CA GLU A 498 -3.40 -29.34 -3.19
C GLU A 498 -3.63 -27.91 -2.67
N ASP A 499 -2.65 -27.47 -1.89
CA ASP A 499 -2.75 -26.27 -1.08
C ASP A 499 -1.62 -25.26 -1.43
N GLY A 500 -1.62 -24.81 -2.68
CA GLY A 500 -0.68 -23.80 -3.19
C GLY A 500 0.67 -24.40 -3.59
N ALA A 501 1.52 -23.59 -4.21
CA ALA A 501 2.84 -24.00 -4.64
C ALA A 501 3.89 -22.92 -4.30
N SER A 502 5.07 -23.35 -3.86
CA SER A 502 6.23 -22.49 -3.66
C SER A 502 7.40 -23.00 -4.48
N TRP A 503 7.96 -22.14 -5.33
CA TRP A 503 9.13 -22.49 -6.13
C TRP A 503 10.39 -22.62 -5.27
N SER A 504 11.25 -23.58 -5.61
CA SER A 504 12.64 -23.55 -5.18
C SER A 504 13.36 -22.38 -5.86
N PRO A 505 14.34 -21.73 -5.22
CA PRO A 505 15.03 -20.57 -5.79
C PRO A 505 15.79 -20.84 -7.10
N ASP A 506 16.10 -22.11 -7.38
CA ASP A 506 16.70 -22.54 -8.65
C ASP A 506 15.67 -22.86 -9.74
N GLY A 507 14.37 -22.75 -9.44
CA GLY A 507 13.26 -23.05 -10.34
C GLY A 507 13.05 -24.54 -10.62
N ALA A 508 13.85 -25.43 -10.03
CA ALA A 508 13.83 -26.85 -10.36
C ALA A 508 12.67 -27.61 -9.71
N ARG A 509 12.04 -27.07 -8.65
CA ARG A 509 11.03 -27.76 -7.85
C ARG A 509 9.92 -26.81 -7.40
N LEU A 510 8.75 -27.39 -7.14
CA LEU A 510 7.61 -26.80 -6.45
C LEU A 510 7.38 -27.57 -5.16
N ALA A 511 7.34 -26.89 -4.02
CA ALA A 511 6.85 -27.43 -2.75
C ALA A 511 5.35 -27.14 -2.61
N PHE A 512 4.57 -28.10 -2.15
CA PHE A 512 3.12 -27.96 -1.95
C PHE A 512 2.61 -28.85 -0.81
N GLY A 513 1.48 -28.48 -0.20
CA GLY A 513 0.77 -29.39 0.71
C GLY A 513 -0.31 -30.15 -0.05
N ARG A 514 -0.49 -31.43 0.29
CA ARG A 514 -1.57 -32.29 -0.25
C ARG A 514 -2.46 -32.75 0.88
N SER A 515 -3.76 -32.45 0.77
CA SER A 515 -4.79 -32.84 1.72
C SER A 515 -5.32 -34.24 1.43
N ASN A 516 -5.21 -35.14 2.39
CA ASN A 516 -5.71 -36.52 2.30
C ASN A 516 -7.21 -36.62 2.65
N GLN A 517 -8.07 -35.87 1.95
CA GLN A 517 -9.55 -35.90 2.02
C GLN A 517 -10.14 -36.08 3.44
N GLY A 518 -9.71 -35.27 4.40
CA GLY A 518 -10.19 -35.30 5.80
C GLY A 518 -9.26 -35.97 6.82
N SER A 519 -8.03 -36.32 6.40
CA SER A 519 -6.93 -36.74 7.29
C SER A 519 -5.73 -35.76 7.20
N SER A 520 -4.62 -36.07 7.88
CA SER A 520 -3.40 -35.24 7.86
C SER A 520 -2.96 -34.92 6.43
N GLY A 521 -2.70 -33.64 6.17
CA GLY A 521 -2.00 -33.20 4.96
C GLY A 521 -0.49 -33.32 5.15
N ASP A 522 0.24 -33.62 4.07
CA ASP A 522 1.69 -33.72 4.09
C ASP A 522 2.29 -32.75 3.05
N ILE A 523 3.55 -32.36 3.25
CA ILE A 523 4.32 -31.54 2.30
C ILE A 523 5.01 -32.44 1.27
N TYR A 524 4.90 -32.07 0.00
CA TYR A 524 5.53 -32.72 -1.14
C TYR A 524 6.38 -31.74 -1.92
N VAL A 525 7.27 -32.28 -2.75
CA VAL A 525 8.02 -31.54 -3.76
C VAL A 525 7.97 -32.25 -5.11
N ILE A 526 7.71 -31.50 -6.18
CA ILE A 526 7.61 -32.01 -7.56
C ILE A 526 8.39 -31.11 -8.51
N SER A 527 8.76 -31.59 -9.68
CA SER A 527 9.32 -30.74 -10.74
C SER A 527 8.18 -30.01 -11.47
N PRO A 528 8.39 -28.81 -12.05
CA PRO A 528 7.34 -28.08 -12.77
C PRO A 528 6.75 -28.81 -13.98
N ASP A 529 7.42 -29.86 -14.48
CA ASP A 529 6.94 -30.74 -15.54
C ASP A 529 6.09 -31.92 -15.03
N GLY A 530 5.83 -31.99 -13.73
CA GLY A 530 5.10 -33.07 -13.06
C GLY A 530 5.95 -34.29 -12.70
N SER A 531 7.25 -34.29 -12.99
CA SER A 531 8.13 -35.42 -12.70
C SER A 531 8.78 -35.34 -11.32
N GLY A 532 9.23 -36.49 -10.81
CA GLY A 532 10.08 -36.54 -9.61
C GLY A 532 9.40 -36.12 -8.31
N GLU A 533 8.09 -36.36 -8.20
CA GLU A 533 7.35 -36.15 -6.95
C GLU A 533 8.00 -36.90 -5.79
N ASN A 534 8.14 -36.23 -4.65
CA ASN A 534 8.64 -36.81 -3.42
C ASN A 534 7.95 -36.21 -2.20
N GLN A 535 7.48 -37.06 -1.30
CA GLN A 535 6.90 -36.67 -0.02
C GLN A 535 8.00 -36.29 0.99
N LEU A 536 7.83 -35.16 1.70
CA LEU A 536 8.79 -34.65 2.68
C LEU A 536 8.35 -34.88 4.13
N THR A 537 7.05 -34.85 4.43
CA THR A 537 6.50 -35.13 5.77
C THR A 537 5.62 -36.38 5.73
N THR A 538 5.56 -37.09 6.85
CA THR A 538 4.76 -38.33 7.00
C THR A 538 4.15 -38.40 8.40
N THR A 539 3.82 -37.25 8.96
CA THR A 539 3.40 -37.07 10.35
C THR A 539 1.89 -37.27 10.50
N PRO A 540 1.40 -37.64 11.69
CA PRO A 540 -0.04 -37.70 11.93
C PRO A 540 -0.70 -36.31 12.04
N GLU A 541 0.09 -35.25 12.22
CA GLU A 541 -0.33 -33.86 12.15
C GLU A 541 -0.60 -33.43 10.69
N THR A 542 -1.32 -32.32 10.50
CA THR A 542 -1.57 -31.72 9.19
C THR A 542 -0.52 -30.67 8.88
N GLU A 543 0.28 -30.89 7.84
CA GLU A 543 1.19 -29.90 7.27
C GLU A 543 0.65 -29.26 5.98
N ARG A 544 0.81 -27.94 5.86
CA ARG A 544 0.27 -27.15 4.74
C ARG A 544 1.02 -25.85 4.50
N LEU A 545 0.75 -25.19 3.37
CA LEU A 545 1.28 -23.87 3.01
C LEU A 545 2.82 -23.75 3.06
N PRO A 546 3.56 -24.57 2.31
CA PRO A 546 5.02 -24.48 2.30
C PRO A 546 5.50 -23.19 1.62
N ALA A 547 6.60 -22.63 2.13
CA ALA A 547 7.31 -21.48 1.56
C ALA A 547 8.82 -21.75 1.58
N TRP A 548 9.41 -21.85 0.39
CA TRP A 548 10.85 -22.07 0.21
C TRP A 548 11.64 -20.81 0.58
N SER A 549 12.74 -20.97 1.31
CA SER A 549 13.64 -19.85 1.59
C SER A 549 14.38 -19.41 0.33
N PRO A 550 14.69 -18.11 0.15
CA PRO A 550 15.38 -17.60 -1.04
C PRO A 550 16.78 -18.18 -1.27
N ASP A 551 17.45 -18.64 -0.21
CA ASP A 551 18.74 -19.33 -0.29
C ASP A 551 18.62 -20.84 -0.61
N GLY A 552 17.40 -21.36 -0.66
CA GLY A 552 17.08 -22.75 -0.95
C GLY A 552 17.37 -23.71 0.21
N ALA A 553 17.84 -23.21 1.35
CA ALA A 553 18.30 -24.06 2.46
C ALA A 553 17.16 -24.61 3.33
N SER A 554 15.98 -24.01 3.26
CA SER A 554 14.86 -24.28 4.16
C SER A 554 13.50 -24.20 3.46
N ILE A 555 12.51 -24.89 4.02
CA ILE A 555 11.09 -24.76 3.70
C ILE A 555 10.38 -24.44 5.01
N ALA A 556 9.73 -23.28 5.09
CA ALA A 556 8.80 -22.95 6.15
C ALA A 556 7.43 -23.53 5.81
N PHE A 557 6.67 -23.98 6.81
CA PHE A 557 5.32 -24.54 6.61
C PHE A 557 4.51 -24.46 7.89
N ILE A 558 3.22 -24.71 7.79
CA ILE A 558 2.32 -24.76 8.95
C ILE A 558 2.10 -26.20 9.36
N GLN A 559 2.21 -26.50 10.64
CA GLN A 559 1.79 -27.77 11.22
C GLN A 559 0.66 -27.53 12.22
N ALA A 560 -0.42 -28.30 12.11
CA ALA A 560 -1.59 -28.24 13.00
C ALA A 560 -2.04 -29.66 13.40
N SER A 561 -2.75 -29.81 14.51
CA SER A 561 -3.24 -31.13 14.94
C SER A 561 -4.23 -31.76 13.97
N ASP A 562 -4.98 -30.93 13.24
CA ASP A 562 -5.89 -31.34 12.17
C ASP A 562 -6.13 -30.16 11.20
N ALA A 563 -6.87 -30.41 10.12
CA ALA A 563 -7.18 -29.43 9.08
C ALA A 563 -7.98 -28.20 9.57
N THR A 564 -8.61 -28.27 10.74
CA THR A 564 -9.44 -27.19 11.32
C THR A 564 -8.79 -26.46 12.49
N SER A 565 -7.68 -26.98 12.98
CA SER A 565 -6.99 -26.48 14.16
C SER A 565 -6.06 -25.30 13.84
N ALA A 566 -5.83 -24.46 14.86
CA ALA A 566 -4.74 -23.50 14.86
C ALA A 566 -3.41 -24.23 14.62
N GLY A 567 -2.57 -23.67 13.75
CA GLY A 567 -1.24 -24.19 13.47
C GLY A 567 -0.15 -23.28 14.00
N ASP A 568 1.07 -23.80 14.00
CA ASP A 568 2.29 -23.05 14.25
C ASP A 568 3.17 -23.07 13.00
N VAL A 569 4.11 -22.12 12.93
CA VAL A 569 5.11 -22.06 11.87
C VAL A 569 6.28 -22.98 12.21
N PHE A 570 6.60 -23.88 11.30
CA PHE A 570 7.75 -24.78 11.34
C PHE A 570 8.70 -24.52 10.18
N VAL A 571 9.92 -25.01 10.30
CA VAL A 571 10.92 -25.02 9.23
C VAL A 571 11.58 -26.40 9.14
N MET A 572 11.90 -26.84 7.93
CA MET A 572 12.68 -28.05 7.67
C MET A 572 13.66 -27.82 6.51
N LYS A 573 14.61 -28.74 6.32
CA LYS A 573 15.44 -28.76 5.12
C LYS A 573 14.61 -29.24 3.91
N PRO A 574 14.98 -28.88 2.67
CA PRO A 574 14.28 -29.32 1.46
C PRO A 574 14.19 -30.83 1.24
N ASN A 575 14.98 -31.62 1.98
CA ASN A 575 14.92 -33.07 1.98
C ASN A 575 14.04 -33.67 3.10
N GLY A 576 13.27 -32.84 3.81
CA GLY A 576 12.39 -33.24 4.91
C GLY A 576 13.09 -33.39 6.27
N ALA A 577 14.43 -33.24 6.34
CA ALA A 577 15.15 -33.44 7.59
C ALA A 577 15.18 -32.18 8.48
N GLY A 578 15.33 -32.39 9.79
CA GLY A 578 15.65 -31.32 10.73
C GLY A 578 14.48 -30.38 11.03
N THR A 579 13.26 -30.89 11.05
CA THR A 579 12.05 -30.14 11.39
C THR A 579 12.18 -29.45 12.75
N GLN A 580 11.92 -28.15 12.77
CA GLN A 580 11.97 -27.29 13.94
C GLN A 580 10.74 -26.39 13.99
N ARG A 581 10.13 -26.28 15.17
CA ARG A 581 9.05 -25.31 15.45
C ARG A 581 9.65 -23.92 15.67
N LEU A 582 9.11 -22.90 14.99
CA LEU A 582 9.54 -21.50 15.13
C LEU A 582 8.63 -20.68 16.04
N THR A 583 7.33 -20.97 16.05
CA THR A 583 6.36 -20.23 16.85
C THR A 583 5.62 -21.14 17.83
N SER A 584 5.09 -20.59 18.92
CA SER A 584 4.35 -21.36 19.93
C SER A 584 3.24 -20.55 20.60
N SER A 585 2.55 -19.74 19.81
CA SER A 585 1.48 -18.87 20.30
C SER A 585 0.22 -19.69 20.63
N PRO A 586 -0.61 -19.27 21.60
CA PRO A 586 -1.97 -19.80 21.74
C PRO A 586 -2.91 -19.39 20.58
N GLU A 587 -2.50 -18.40 19.78
CA GLU A 587 -3.21 -17.91 18.60
C GLU A 587 -2.81 -18.71 17.36
N ALA A 588 -3.69 -18.79 16.35
CA ALA A 588 -3.37 -19.49 15.11
C ALA A 588 -2.34 -18.70 14.29
N GLU A 589 -1.25 -19.35 13.87
CA GLU A 589 -0.21 -18.73 13.05
C GLU A 589 -0.10 -19.45 11.72
N ASP A 590 -0.27 -18.73 10.61
CA ASP A 590 -0.23 -19.31 9.27
C ASP A 590 0.41 -18.44 8.18
N ARG A 591 0.48 -18.98 6.96
CA ARG A 591 1.00 -18.34 5.74
C ARG A 591 2.40 -17.72 5.91
N PRO A 592 3.42 -18.55 6.12
CA PRO A 592 4.78 -18.07 6.21
C PRO A 592 5.23 -17.52 4.86
N ALA A 593 5.90 -16.37 4.86
CA ALA A 593 6.49 -15.75 3.67
C ALA A 593 7.88 -15.21 4.01
N TRP A 594 8.90 -15.66 3.27
CA TRP A 594 10.28 -15.22 3.48
C TRP A 594 10.48 -13.84 2.88
N SER A 595 11.22 -12.97 3.57
CA SER A 595 11.77 -11.76 2.94
C SER A 595 12.69 -12.16 1.76
N PRO A 596 12.86 -11.33 0.71
CA PRO A 596 13.71 -11.66 -0.44
C PRO A 596 15.16 -12.05 -0.13
N GLU A 597 15.74 -11.50 0.95
CA GLU A 597 17.11 -11.83 1.40
C GLU A 597 17.19 -13.05 2.32
N GLY A 598 16.05 -13.62 2.70
CA GLY A 598 15.94 -14.70 3.68
C GLY A 598 16.30 -14.29 5.12
N ASP A 599 16.40 -12.99 5.41
CA ASP A 599 16.81 -12.47 6.72
C ASP A 599 15.64 -12.28 7.71
N HIS A 600 14.40 -12.43 7.24
CA HIS A 600 13.17 -12.41 8.03
C HIS A 600 12.11 -13.37 7.48
N LEU A 601 11.13 -13.70 8.34
CA LEU A 601 9.93 -14.46 7.98
C LEU A 601 8.69 -13.71 8.45
N ALA A 602 7.81 -13.36 7.51
CA ALA A 602 6.47 -12.85 7.79
C ALA A 602 5.50 -14.01 7.95
N PHE A 603 4.47 -13.83 8.77
CA PHE A 603 3.39 -14.79 8.97
C PHE A 603 2.16 -14.07 9.49
N ARG A 604 0.99 -14.64 9.27
CA ARG A 604 -0.25 -14.16 9.87
C ARG A 604 -0.42 -14.76 11.26
N ARG A 605 -0.84 -13.96 12.24
CA ARG A 605 -1.31 -14.41 13.55
C ARG A 605 -2.78 -14.04 13.74
N ALA A 606 -3.61 -14.98 14.17
CA ALA A 606 -5.05 -14.83 14.29
C ALA A 606 -5.53 -15.29 15.68
N ALA A 607 -6.10 -14.35 16.46
CA ALA A 607 -6.65 -14.64 17.78
C ALA A 607 -7.88 -15.58 17.70
N ASN A 608 -8.60 -15.53 16.59
CA ASN A 608 -9.58 -16.53 16.19
C ASN A 608 -9.63 -16.63 14.65
N LEU A 609 -10.12 -17.74 14.11
CA LEU A 609 -10.11 -17.99 12.66
C LEU A 609 -11.02 -17.03 11.84
N SER A 610 -11.78 -16.13 12.48
CA SER A 610 -12.90 -15.44 11.83
C SER A 610 -13.11 -13.96 12.18
N SER A 611 -12.35 -13.33 13.07
CA SER A 611 -12.62 -11.92 13.40
C SER A 611 -11.42 -10.99 13.54
N HIS A 612 -10.23 -11.45 13.96
CA HIS A 612 -9.04 -10.58 14.06
C HIS A 612 -7.76 -11.35 13.76
N SER A 613 -6.98 -10.83 12.81
CA SER A 613 -5.66 -11.35 12.49
C SER A 613 -4.77 -10.26 11.91
N ASP A 614 -3.51 -10.29 12.31
CA ASP A 614 -2.48 -9.33 11.96
C ASP A 614 -1.29 -10.03 11.31
N ILE A 615 -0.49 -9.28 10.54
CA ILE A 615 0.79 -9.72 10.00
C ILE A 615 1.88 -9.47 11.03
N TRP A 616 2.69 -10.49 11.25
CA TRP A 616 3.85 -10.47 12.13
C TRP A 616 5.09 -10.82 11.33
N VAL A 617 6.23 -10.31 11.77
CA VAL A 617 7.55 -10.57 11.22
C VAL A 617 8.47 -11.06 12.34
N MET A 618 9.31 -12.03 12.05
CA MET A 618 10.32 -12.54 12.98
C MET A 618 11.63 -12.84 12.27
N ALA A 619 12.70 -13.06 13.05
CA ALA A 619 13.94 -13.60 12.52
C ALA A 619 13.75 -15.06 12.04
N PRO A 620 14.53 -15.55 11.05
CA PRO A 620 14.48 -16.92 10.53
C PRO A 620 14.61 -18.01 11.60
N SER A 621 15.22 -17.68 12.73
CA SER A 621 15.36 -18.57 13.88
C SER A 621 14.10 -18.67 14.77
N GLY A 622 13.04 -17.92 14.46
CA GLY A 622 11.84 -17.76 15.29
C GLY A 622 11.95 -16.67 16.36
N ALA A 623 13.04 -15.90 16.37
CA ALA A 623 13.29 -14.91 17.43
C ALA A 623 12.65 -13.55 17.13
N ASN A 624 12.31 -12.82 18.19
CA ASN A 624 11.81 -11.44 18.15
C ASN A 624 10.61 -11.23 17.20
N PRO A 625 9.48 -11.95 17.39
CA PRO A 625 8.28 -11.68 16.61
C PRO A 625 7.77 -10.26 16.91
N GLN A 626 7.51 -9.50 15.87
CA GLN A 626 7.01 -8.14 15.89
C GLN A 626 5.76 -8.04 15.03
N GLN A 627 4.75 -7.35 15.55
CA GLN A 627 3.53 -7.05 14.81
C GLN A 627 3.81 -5.93 13.80
N VAL A 628 3.41 -6.15 12.55
CA VAL A 628 3.58 -5.20 11.44
C VAL A 628 2.29 -4.42 11.20
N THR A 629 1.15 -5.11 11.20
CA THR A 629 -0.17 -4.49 11.01
C THR A 629 -0.96 -4.53 12.31
N THR A 630 -1.84 -3.55 12.53
CA THR A 630 -2.72 -3.50 13.71
C THR A 630 -4.18 -3.32 13.28
N THR A 631 -4.62 -4.09 12.29
CA THR A 631 -5.88 -3.85 11.60
C THR A 631 -7.09 -4.36 12.38
N THR A 632 -8.22 -3.67 12.27
CA THR A 632 -9.50 -4.13 12.87
C THR A 632 -10.25 -5.10 11.96
N THR A 633 -9.67 -5.43 10.81
CA THR A 633 -10.23 -6.32 9.79
C THR A 633 -9.35 -7.55 9.68
N ALA A 634 -9.95 -8.72 9.46
CA ALA A 634 -9.16 -9.94 9.29
C ALA A 634 -8.27 -9.83 8.05
N GLU A 635 -6.97 -10.02 8.26
CA GLU A 635 -5.97 -10.20 7.20
C GLU A 635 -5.87 -11.69 6.82
N TYR A 636 -5.64 -12.01 5.55
CA TYR A 636 -5.68 -13.39 5.09
C TYR A 636 -4.38 -13.87 4.51
N GLN A 637 -3.89 -13.30 3.42
CA GLN A 637 -2.62 -13.71 2.78
C GLN A 637 -1.45 -12.81 3.16
N VAL A 638 -0.23 -13.35 2.98
CA VAL A 638 1.04 -12.65 3.21
C VAL A 638 1.99 -12.99 2.07
N ALA A 639 2.56 -11.98 1.42
CA ALA A 639 3.69 -12.11 0.51
C ALA A 639 4.69 -10.98 0.80
N TRP A 640 6.00 -11.25 0.71
CA TRP A 640 7.03 -10.28 1.08
C TRP A 640 8.12 -10.19 0.01
#